data_AF-A0A4Y7PEL3-F1
#
_entry.id   AF-A0A4Y7PEL3-F1
#
_cell.length_a   1.000
_cell.length_b   1.000
_cell.length_c   1.000
_cell.angle_alpha   90.00
_cell.angle_beta   90.00
_cell.angle_gamma   90.00
#
_symmetry.space_group_name_H-M   'P 1'
#
loop_
_entity.id
_entity.type
_entity.pdbx_description
1 polymer ?
#
loop_
_entity_poly.entity_id
_entity_poly.type
_entity_poly.pdbx_seq_one_letter_code
_entity_poly.pdbx_strand_id
1 'polypeptide(L)'
;ATVDRPKTAFTFAVLDRFIHLTTQSKINIYDFYMSLVHETDNTGTLTLKYRYKELTRVIRQYGHLLMAKRSGRGHDPTGILGTKPGEFAVECPACPQPGRNLPIDWENAPPNERWKYGLYLAIDANFRLKLKQRGIKDSPLGDGLAYFVPKTQYDQHLAEYVDQPEMNTCNSNLSAVDHANTRGSKKMAVTGVGGVNCARHVINRKIAFGDLQKGERYCNMDFVVLSTLEGTESKVLFLSYDIMCQWHKNLPKRMEEYPVHRQLDTGEKWIIFAIPKFHLLAHGNSCQSKFNYNYKPGAARTCGESIEQTWSGQNGVSMSTREMSPGSRQDTLDSHLGAWNHRKVTGLGKYLLSLLRDALPMRDDHRDILDELNASLEPELISNWEKMVAAWNLDHAQPDPYEDSASNDTGLADVRVELAQEEAADAAAGNFAPNEATASVFLSTGFDLEDQQRVLRVALAASKSSPSALQTAEIAQKRNALQHRIHMWRRLQDMYMPGLSLIRSGTVRREGEAETDFPESEPLCLPSGLTKAQMAVCVAGLAEKERRLCIGQAEDSLRSLRNQLRIKAGLQVYKRTFVTGQKASTRARTLLARFDAKIKRCAERYRAARSALEVLEPGGIWLKRFRVLNEADIRGPGRDNEEQDPKSRQRAATAPGWVGEGRQIPSWIWRVARPAVDTGEGMEHVMRVEWAKAKARAERWDEEVVLVIEEMRRTLAFLTWRATWWEAQCSRRTGLSVALSSGICAYGIKQAAIQRCLALRFSQLWLPFLAAKGLSQSWCSSAGTPADLNVRHHADLGRRFIVPGYDDDEEEDDGCEADSDDDGAGSDDESEGE
;
A
#
# COMPACT_ATOMS: atom_id res chain seq x y z
N ALA A 1 24.08 -45.67 -29.95
CA ALA A 1 25.18 -44.74 -29.64
C ALA A 1 25.74 -45.17 -28.31
N THR A 2 27.06 -45.07 -28.12
CA THR A 2 27.71 -45.33 -26.83
C THR A 2 28.42 -44.06 -26.35
N VAL A 3 28.92 -44.04 -25.12
CA VAL A 3 29.73 -42.92 -24.60
C VAL A 3 30.97 -42.72 -25.49
N ASP A 4 31.59 -43.81 -25.96
CA ASP A 4 32.79 -43.76 -26.81
C ASP A 4 32.49 -43.45 -28.28
N ARG A 5 31.23 -43.60 -28.71
CA ARG A 5 30.77 -43.37 -30.09
C ARG A 5 29.43 -42.64 -30.10
N PRO A 6 29.41 -41.35 -29.71
CA PRO A 6 28.20 -40.55 -29.71
C PRO A 6 27.69 -40.37 -31.16
N LYS A 7 26.38 -40.52 -31.37
CA LYS A 7 25.74 -40.28 -32.68
C LYS A 7 25.06 -38.91 -32.81
N THR A 8 24.92 -38.19 -31.68
CA THR A 8 24.32 -36.86 -31.56
C THR A 8 25.03 -36.14 -30.42
N ALA A 9 25.34 -34.86 -30.59
CA ALA A 9 25.86 -33.99 -29.54
C ALA A 9 25.16 -32.63 -29.62
N PHE A 10 25.02 -31.97 -28.46
CA PHE A 10 24.54 -30.59 -28.36
C PHE A 10 25.63 -29.75 -27.72
N THR A 11 25.88 -28.55 -28.25
CA THR A 11 26.88 -27.65 -27.68
C THR A 11 26.35 -27.02 -26.40
N PHE A 12 27.24 -26.73 -25.44
CA PHE A 12 26.85 -25.98 -24.23
C PHE A 12 26.23 -24.61 -24.60
N ALA A 13 26.70 -23.98 -25.68
CA ALA A 13 26.14 -22.72 -26.16
C ALA A 13 24.65 -22.81 -26.51
N VAL A 14 24.19 -23.90 -27.16
CA VAL A 14 22.77 -24.11 -27.46
C VAL A 14 21.97 -24.35 -26.18
N LEU A 15 22.51 -25.12 -25.24
CA LEU A 15 21.85 -25.41 -23.96
C LEU A 15 21.72 -24.14 -23.10
N ASP A 16 22.80 -23.37 -22.99
CA ASP A 16 22.82 -22.09 -22.27
C ASP A 16 21.87 -21.08 -22.90
N ARG A 17 21.86 -20.98 -24.24
CA ARG A 17 20.95 -20.11 -24.97
C ARG A 17 19.49 -20.45 -24.65
N PHE A 18 19.13 -21.73 -24.66
CA PHE A 18 17.77 -22.14 -24.29
C PHE A 18 17.44 -21.77 -22.84
N ILE A 19 18.30 -22.09 -21.87
CA ILE A 19 18.05 -21.79 -20.45
C ILE A 19 17.87 -20.28 -20.24
N HIS A 20 18.67 -19.44 -20.91
CA HIS A 20 18.50 -17.99 -20.85
C HIS A 20 17.16 -17.53 -21.44
N LEU A 21 16.80 -18.01 -22.63
CA LEU A 21 15.55 -17.63 -23.28
C LEU A 21 14.33 -18.13 -22.49
N THR A 22 14.30 -19.39 -22.08
CA THR A 22 13.13 -19.91 -21.35
C THR A 22 12.93 -19.17 -20.03
N THR A 23 14.00 -18.90 -19.27
CA THR A 23 13.86 -18.19 -17.98
C THR A 23 13.51 -16.70 -18.14
N GLN A 24 13.90 -16.07 -19.25
CA GLN A 24 13.61 -14.66 -19.56
C GLN A 24 12.30 -14.46 -20.31
N SER A 25 12.17 -15.01 -21.52
CA SER A 25 11.02 -14.83 -22.44
C SER A 25 9.96 -15.93 -22.35
N LYS A 26 10.16 -16.94 -21.49
CA LYS A 26 9.20 -18.04 -21.29
C LYS A 26 8.96 -18.89 -22.53
N ILE A 27 9.87 -18.83 -23.51
CA ILE A 27 9.80 -19.68 -24.70
C ILE A 27 9.83 -21.15 -24.30
N ASN A 28 8.98 -21.95 -24.95
CA ASN A 28 8.97 -23.39 -24.78
C ASN A 28 10.05 -24.05 -25.65
N ILE A 29 10.41 -25.28 -25.30
CA ILE A 29 11.48 -26.01 -26.00
C ILE A 29 11.13 -26.40 -27.44
N TYR A 30 9.84 -26.52 -27.77
CA TYR A 30 9.39 -26.84 -29.12
C TYR A 30 9.66 -25.68 -30.06
N ASP A 31 9.24 -24.47 -29.70
CA ASP A 31 9.45 -23.27 -30.51
C ASP A 31 10.94 -22.95 -30.63
N PHE A 32 11.71 -23.14 -29.57
CA PHE A 32 13.17 -23.01 -29.63
C PHE A 32 13.79 -24.02 -30.61
N TYR A 33 13.38 -25.29 -30.54
CA TYR A 33 13.88 -26.32 -31.46
C TYR A 33 13.49 -26.04 -32.91
N MET A 34 12.24 -25.64 -33.17
CA MET A 34 11.78 -25.30 -34.51
C MET A 34 12.50 -24.06 -35.07
N SER A 35 12.83 -23.10 -34.21
CA SER A 35 13.67 -21.95 -34.61
C SER A 35 15.04 -22.43 -35.11
N LEU A 36 15.70 -23.37 -34.43
CA LEU A 36 16.97 -23.96 -34.90
C LEU A 36 16.82 -24.71 -36.24
N VAL A 37 15.68 -25.38 -36.44
CA VAL A 37 15.36 -26.05 -37.71
C VAL A 37 15.22 -25.02 -38.84
N HIS A 38 14.47 -23.95 -38.63
CA HIS A 38 14.28 -22.89 -39.62
C HIS A 38 15.55 -22.08 -39.89
N GLU A 39 16.40 -21.86 -38.89
CA GLU A 39 17.72 -21.26 -39.09
C GLU A 39 18.62 -22.13 -39.97
N THR A 40 18.44 -23.46 -39.91
CA THR A 40 19.20 -24.40 -40.75
C THR A 40 18.62 -24.46 -42.16
N ASP A 41 17.30 -24.56 -42.27
CA ASP A 41 16.57 -24.52 -43.53
C ASP A 41 15.12 -24.09 -43.30
N ASN A 42 14.81 -22.86 -43.66
CA ASN A 42 13.45 -22.31 -43.59
C ASN A 42 12.59 -22.63 -44.82
N THR A 43 13.16 -23.30 -45.83
CA THR A 43 12.46 -23.63 -47.08
C THR A 43 11.86 -25.03 -47.06
N GLY A 44 12.33 -25.90 -46.16
CA GLY A 44 11.92 -27.31 -46.09
C GLY A 44 12.48 -28.16 -47.24
N THR A 45 13.50 -27.66 -47.94
CA THR A 45 14.17 -28.36 -49.04
C THR A 45 15.18 -29.40 -48.56
N LEU A 46 15.70 -29.25 -47.34
CA LEU A 46 16.61 -30.19 -46.71
C LEU A 46 15.87 -31.19 -45.82
N THR A 47 16.18 -32.48 -45.98
CA THR A 47 15.71 -33.53 -45.07
C THR A 47 16.52 -33.50 -43.76
N LEU A 48 16.09 -32.66 -42.83
CA LEU A 48 16.72 -32.54 -41.50
C LEU A 48 16.30 -33.70 -40.58
N LYS A 49 17.26 -34.25 -39.83
CA LYS A 49 16.97 -35.29 -38.83
C LYS A 49 16.30 -34.66 -37.61
N TYR A 50 15.08 -35.08 -37.29
CA TYR A 50 14.38 -34.63 -36.08
C TYR A 50 15.07 -35.14 -34.80
N ARG A 51 15.47 -34.22 -33.93
CA ARG A 51 16.23 -34.45 -32.68
C ARG A 51 15.63 -33.75 -31.45
N TYR A 52 14.37 -33.34 -31.54
CA TYR A 52 13.65 -32.67 -30.46
C TYR A 52 13.64 -33.48 -29.15
N LYS A 53 13.36 -34.80 -29.24
CA LYS A 53 13.27 -35.67 -28.05
C LYS A 53 14.61 -35.77 -27.32
N GLU A 54 15.69 -35.87 -28.07
CA GLU A 54 17.06 -35.88 -27.53
C GLU A 54 17.41 -34.53 -26.90
N LEU A 55 17.09 -33.42 -27.57
CA LEU A 55 17.34 -32.08 -27.02
C LEU A 55 16.58 -31.86 -25.70
N THR A 56 15.29 -32.22 -25.64
CA THR A 56 14.47 -32.12 -24.43
C THR A 56 15.05 -32.91 -23.26
N ARG A 57 15.54 -34.12 -23.51
CA ARG A 57 16.19 -34.93 -22.46
C ARG A 57 17.48 -34.27 -21.97
N VAL A 58 18.33 -33.80 -22.88
CA VAL A 58 19.63 -33.19 -22.53
C VAL A 58 19.43 -31.87 -21.78
N ILE A 59 18.49 -31.03 -22.21
CA ILE A 59 18.19 -29.77 -21.52
C ILE A 59 17.69 -30.02 -20.09
N ARG A 60 16.80 -31.00 -19.90
CA ARG A 60 16.30 -31.36 -18.56
C ARG A 60 17.44 -31.79 -17.63
N GLN A 61 18.32 -32.66 -18.11
CA GLN A 61 19.51 -33.10 -17.36
C GLN A 61 20.48 -31.95 -17.10
N TYR A 62 20.71 -31.11 -18.10
CA TYR A 62 21.60 -29.96 -18.00
C TYR A 62 21.11 -28.94 -16.96
N GLY A 63 19.81 -28.63 -16.95
CA GLY A 63 19.19 -27.76 -15.94
C GLY A 63 19.40 -28.28 -14.52
N HIS A 64 19.15 -29.57 -14.28
CA HIS A 64 19.40 -30.19 -12.98
C HIS A 64 20.89 -30.14 -12.58
N LEU A 65 21.81 -30.45 -13.50
CA LEU A 65 23.25 -30.35 -13.26
C LEU A 65 23.69 -28.91 -12.94
N LEU A 66 23.11 -27.90 -13.59
CA LEU A 66 23.38 -26.50 -13.27
C LEU A 66 22.93 -26.13 -11.86
N MET A 67 21.77 -26.61 -11.40
CA MET A 67 21.31 -26.41 -10.02
C MET A 67 22.26 -27.06 -9.02
N ALA A 68 22.65 -28.32 -9.24
CA ALA A 68 23.62 -29.01 -8.40
C ALA A 68 24.98 -28.28 -8.36
N LYS A 69 25.46 -27.80 -9.51
CA LYS A 69 26.71 -27.04 -9.63
C LYS A 69 26.65 -25.71 -8.88
N ARG A 70 25.57 -24.94 -9.05
CA ARG A 70 25.34 -23.64 -8.37
C ARG A 70 25.16 -23.79 -6.86
N SER A 71 24.85 -24.99 -6.40
CA SER A 71 24.67 -25.32 -4.98
C SER A 71 25.93 -25.95 -4.35
N GLY A 72 27.01 -26.09 -5.10
CA GLY A 72 28.28 -26.61 -4.61
C GLY A 72 28.32 -28.12 -4.42
N ARG A 73 27.37 -28.89 -4.97
CA ARG A 73 27.34 -30.36 -4.81
C ARG A 73 28.50 -31.09 -5.48
N GLY A 74 29.18 -30.44 -6.43
CA GLY A 74 30.41 -30.96 -7.01
C GLY A 74 31.58 -31.01 -6.01
N HIS A 75 31.54 -30.11 -5.02
CA HIS A 75 32.54 -29.92 -3.97
C HIS A 75 32.28 -30.78 -2.73
N ASP A 76 31.04 -31.22 -2.53
CA ASP A 76 30.67 -32.09 -1.42
C ASP A 76 31.12 -33.54 -1.72
N PRO A 77 31.86 -34.22 -0.82
CA PRO A 77 32.26 -35.63 -0.98
C PRO A 77 31.08 -36.58 -1.21
N THR A 78 29.92 -36.26 -0.66
CA THR A 78 28.68 -37.05 -0.82
C THR A 78 28.01 -36.84 -2.18
N GLY A 79 28.50 -35.88 -2.98
CA GLY A 79 28.00 -35.59 -4.31
C GLY A 79 26.54 -35.13 -4.33
N ILE A 80 25.85 -35.39 -5.45
CA ILE A 80 24.43 -35.04 -5.61
C ILE A 80 23.54 -35.90 -4.70
N LEU A 81 23.91 -37.16 -4.43
CA LEU A 81 23.11 -38.08 -3.61
C LEU A 81 22.99 -37.64 -2.15
N GLY A 82 23.98 -36.92 -1.62
CA GLY A 82 23.92 -36.35 -0.26
C GLY A 82 23.28 -34.97 -0.16
N THR A 83 22.58 -34.50 -1.21
CA THR A 83 21.88 -33.20 -1.19
C THR A 83 20.71 -33.27 -0.21
N LYS A 84 20.66 -32.34 0.74
CA LYS A 84 19.55 -32.24 1.70
C LYS A 84 18.33 -31.50 1.09
N PRO A 85 17.12 -31.66 1.65
CA PRO A 85 15.95 -30.97 1.16
C PRO A 85 16.16 -29.46 1.01
N GLY A 86 15.87 -28.95 -0.18
CA GLY A 86 15.88 -27.52 -0.51
C GLY A 86 17.27 -26.89 -0.70
N GLU A 87 18.35 -27.68 -0.67
CA GLU A 87 19.72 -27.15 -0.85
C GLU A 87 19.99 -26.54 -2.23
N PHE A 88 19.15 -26.81 -3.23
CA PHE A 88 19.26 -26.19 -4.55
C PHE A 88 18.59 -24.82 -4.67
N ALA A 89 17.79 -24.43 -3.68
CA ALA A 89 17.11 -23.14 -3.72
C ALA A 89 18.10 -21.98 -3.54
N VAL A 90 17.93 -20.93 -4.34
CA VAL A 90 18.61 -19.66 -4.11
C VAL A 90 17.93 -18.96 -2.92
N GLU A 91 18.62 -18.88 -1.80
CA GLU A 91 18.13 -18.26 -0.56
C GLU A 91 18.11 -16.71 -0.64
N CYS A 92 17.29 -16.07 0.21
CA CYS A 92 17.20 -14.61 0.32
C CYS A 92 18.29 -14.06 1.27
N PRO A 93 19.27 -13.27 0.80
CA PRO A 93 20.32 -12.68 1.64
C PRO A 93 19.80 -11.76 2.76
N ALA A 94 18.64 -11.13 2.54
CA ALA A 94 18.07 -10.14 3.44
C ALA A 94 17.15 -10.75 4.51
N CYS A 95 16.67 -12.00 4.33
CA CYS A 95 15.91 -12.71 5.37
C CYS A 95 16.81 -13.07 6.57
N PRO A 96 16.25 -13.14 7.80
CA PRO A 96 17.01 -13.54 8.98
C PRO A 96 17.48 -15.00 8.88
N GLN A 97 18.78 -15.22 9.05
CA GLN A 97 19.43 -16.53 9.02
C GLN A 97 20.48 -16.59 10.14
N PRO A 98 20.14 -17.17 11.30
CA PRO A 98 21.08 -17.36 12.42
C PRO A 98 22.37 -18.06 11.98
N GLY A 99 23.49 -17.65 12.58
CA GLY A 99 24.84 -18.14 12.24
C GLY A 99 25.37 -17.70 10.86
N ARG A 100 24.57 -17.00 10.04
CA ARG A 100 24.99 -16.55 8.70
C ARG A 100 24.95 -15.03 8.55
N ASN A 101 23.83 -14.40 8.92
CA ASN A 101 23.65 -12.97 8.72
C ASN A 101 23.04 -12.21 9.90
N LEU A 102 22.69 -12.88 11.00
CA LEU A 102 22.27 -12.22 12.23
C LEU A 102 23.45 -11.96 13.19
N PRO A 103 23.37 -10.94 14.06
CA PRO A 103 24.32 -10.77 15.17
C PRO A 103 24.36 -12.00 16.07
N ILE A 104 25.45 -12.22 16.81
CA ILE A 104 25.61 -13.41 17.68
C ILE A 104 24.55 -13.43 18.80
N ASP A 105 24.20 -12.27 19.33
CA ASP A 105 23.30 -12.05 20.46
C ASP A 105 21.87 -11.66 20.01
N TRP A 106 21.52 -11.92 18.75
CA TRP A 106 20.21 -11.55 18.18
C TRP A 106 19.01 -12.06 18.98
N GLU A 107 19.16 -13.21 19.65
CA GLU A 107 18.13 -13.84 20.48
C GLU A 107 17.82 -13.06 21.76
N ASN A 108 18.79 -12.32 22.27
CA ASN A 108 18.68 -11.52 23.49
C ASN A 108 18.12 -10.13 23.22
N ALA A 109 17.76 -9.83 21.96
CA ALA A 109 17.20 -8.55 21.60
C ALA A 109 15.95 -8.24 22.43
N PRO A 110 15.82 -6.97 22.89
CA PRO A 110 14.70 -6.58 23.73
C PRO A 110 13.38 -6.75 22.95
N PRO A 111 12.25 -7.04 23.63
CA PRO A 111 10.99 -7.38 22.96
C PRO A 111 10.55 -6.40 21.86
N ASN A 112 10.77 -5.10 22.08
CA ASN A 112 10.47 -4.00 21.15
C ASN A 112 11.40 -3.92 19.94
N GLU A 113 12.43 -4.78 19.84
CA GLU A 113 13.40 -4.81 18.74
C GLU A 113 13.45 -6.15 18.00
N ARG A 114 12.87 -7.21 18.57
CA ARG A 114 12.90 -8.58 17.99
C ARG A 114 12.31 -8.65 16.58
N TRP A 115 11.37 -7.78 16.26
CA TRP A 115 10.73 -7.69 14.95
C TRP A 115 11.74 -7.37 13.82
N LYS A 116 12.88 -6.72 14.13
CA LYS A 116 13.98 -6.52 13.19
C LYS A 116 14.50 -7.86 12.64
N TYR A 117 14.45 -8.92 13.44
CA TYR A 117 14.87 -10.28 13.08
C TYR A 117 13.72 -11.18 12.65
N GLY A 118 12.55 -10.60 12.33
CA GLY A 118 11.37 -11.32 11.88
C GLY A 118 11.49 -11.88 10.47
N LEU A 119 10.90 -13.05 10.26
CA LEU A 119 10.74 -13.67 8.95
C LEU A 119 9.32 -13.39 8.44
N TYR A 120 9.23 -12.73 7.29
CA TYR A 120 7.97 -12.34 6.65
C TYR A 120 7.67 -13.25 5.47
N LEU A 121 6.54 -13.94 5.53
CA LEU A 121 6.10 -14.91 4.55
C LEU A 121 4.74 -14.52 3.95
N ALA A 122 4.62 -14.64 2.63
CA ALA A 122 3.34 -14.55 1.93
C ALA A 122 2.98 -15.92 1.35
N ILE A 123 1.72 -16.30 1.55
CA ILE A 123 1.14 -17.61 1.27
C ILE A 123 -0.01 -17.40 0.31
N ASP A 124 -0.06 -18.19 -0.76
CA ASP A 124 -1.14 -18.14 -1.76
C ASP A 124 -1.12 -19.37 -2.69
N ALA A 125 -2.16 -19.55 -3.50
CA ALA A 125 -2.30 -20.58 -4.50
C ALA A 125 -2.55 -20.03 -5.92
N ASN A 126 -1.79 -20.56 -6.88
CA ASN A 126 -1.93 -20.24 -8.30
C ASN A 126 -2.66 -21.35 -9.08
N PHE A 127 -3.85 -21.05 -9.57
CA PHE A 127 -4.69 -21.99 -10.35
C PHE A 127 -4.42 -21.97 -11.86
N ARG A 128 -3.47 -21.17 -12.37
CA ARG A 128 -3.08 -21.21 -13.79
C ARG A 128 -2.03 -22.30 -14.07
N LEU A 129 -1.21 -22.65 -13.09
CA LEU A 129 -0.16 -23.67 -13.19
C LEU A 129 -0.71 -25.11 -13.14
N LYS A 130 -1.61 -25.44 -14.06
CA LYS A 130 -2.28 -26.75 -14.10
C LYS A 130 -1.41 -27.83 -14.75
N LEU A 131 -1.81 -29.09 -14.61
CA LEU A 131 -1.25 -30.24 -15.35
C LEU A 131 -2.38 -31.15 -15.84
N LYS A 132 -2.39 -31.49 -17.13
CA LYS A 132 -3.36 -32.44 -17.69
C LYS A 132 -3.07 -33.87 -17.25
N GLN A 133 -4.12 -34.61 -16.94
CA GLN A 133 -4.03 -36.03 -16.66
C GLN A 133 -3.85 -36.82 -17.97
N ARG A 134 -2.65 -37.36 -18.19
CA ARG A 134 -2.27 -38.07 -19.42
C ARG A 134 -1.77 -39.51 -19.19
N GLY A 135 -1.79 -39.98 -17.93
CA GLY A 135 -1.31 -41.33 -17.56
C GLY A 135 0.21 -41.51 -17.67
N ILE A 136 0.99 -40.43 -17.80
CA ILE A 136 2.45 -40.47 -17.92
C ILE A 136 3.06 -40.59 -16.53
N LYS A 137 3.88 -41.62 -16.32
CA LYS A 137 4.70 -41.79 -15.10
C LYS A 137 6.09 -41.22 -15.34
N ASP A 138 6.42 -40.15 -14.64
CA ASP A 138 7.70 -39.46 -14.72
C ASP A 138 7.97 -38.75 -13.39
N SER A 139 9.14 -38.99 -12.80
CA SER A 139 9.57 -38.35 -11.55
C SER A 139 10.52 -37.21 -11.84
N PRO A 140 10.51 -36.11 -11.06
CA PRO A 140 11.48 -35.03 -11.20
C PRO A 140 12.90 -35.53 -10.92
N LEU A 141 13.91 -34.87 -11.49
CA LEU A 141 15.32 -35.24 -11.29
C LEU A 141 15.82 -34.86 -9.89
N GLY A 142 15.25 -33.82 -9.30
CA GLY A 142 15.61 -33.33 -7.96
C GLY A 142 14.39 -33.18 -7.05
N ASP A 143 13.60 -34.26 -6.87
CA ASP A 143 12.43 -34.24 -6.00
C ASP A 143 12.79 -33.72 -4.59
N GLY A 144 12.11 -32.67 -4.14
CA GLY A 144 12.38 -32.07 -2.83
C GLY A 144 13.78 -31.46 -2.67
N LEU A 145 14.57 -31.26 -3.74
CA LEU A 145 15.93 -30.70 -3.61
C LEU A 145 15.94 -29.17 -3.73
N ALA A 146 14.86 -28.54 -4.20
CA ALA A 146 14.79 -27.10 -4.49
C ALA A 146 13.56 -26.42 -3.86
N TYR A 147 12.57 -26.04 -4.67
CA TYR A 147 11.41 -25.25 -4.22
C TYR A 147 10.22 -26.12 -3.90
N PHE A 148 9.97 -27.17 -4.69
CA PHE A 148 8.87 -28.08 -4.44
C PHE A 148 9.12 -28.97 -3.22
N VAL A 149 8.05 -29.28 -2.49
CA VAL A 149 8.07 -30.27 -1.41
C VAL A 149 8.34 -31.68 -1.95
N PRO A 150 8.96 -32.59 -1.17
CA PRO A 150 9.20 -33.97 -1.60
C PRO A 150 7.88 -34.68 -1.95
N LYS A 151 7.75 -35.12 -3.21
CA LYS A 151 6.47 -35.60 -3.74
C LYS A 151 5.93 -36.81 -2.99
N THR A 152 6.78 -37.78 -2.64
CA THR A 152 6.33 -39.00 -1.96
C THR A 152 5.73 -38.71 -0.59
N GLN A 153 6.39 -37.90 0.23
CA GLN A 153 5.89 -37.54 1.56
C GLN A 153 4.61 -36.72 1.46
N TYR A 154 4.56 -35.82 0.48
CA TYR A 154 3.39 -34.98 0.24
C TYR A 154 2.19 -35.80 -0.25
N ASP A 155 2.36 -36.69 -1.23
CA ASP A 155 1.29 -37.55 -1.73
C ASP A 155 0.75 -38.50 -0.64
N GLN A 156 1.65 -39.02 0.23
CA GLN A 156 1.26 -39.84 1.39
C GLN A 156 0.41 -39.04 2.38
N HIS A 157 0.86 -37.85 2.75
CA HIS A 157 0.11 -36.93 3.61
C HIS A 157 -1.28 -36.66 3.02
N LEU A 158 -1.36 -36.25 1.76
CA LEU A 158 -2.62 -35.91 1.11
C LEU A 158 -3.59 -37.09 0.97
N ALA A 159 -3.11 -38.34 0.98
CA ALA A 159 -3.96 -39.53 0.90
C ALA A 159 -4.81 -39.73 2.17
N GLU A 160 -4.38 -39.17 3.31
CA GLU A 160 -5.10 -39.21 4.58
C GLU A 160 -6.31 -38.23 4.59
N TYR A 161 -6.37 -37.31 3.63
CA TYR A 161 -7.38 -36.25 3.55
C TYR A 161 -8.25 -36.40 2.29
N VAL A 162 -9.38 -37.10 2.43
CA VAL A 162 -10.27 -37.42 1.29
C VAL A 162 -11.23 -36.26 0.96
N ASP A 163 -11.97 -35.76 1.95
CA ASP A 163 -12.86 -34.59 1.85
C ASP A 163 -12.88 -33.81 3.18
N GLN A 164 -12.44 -32.55 3.16
CA GLN A 164 -12.59 -31.60 4.26
C GLN A 164 -13.37 -30.39 3.70
N PRO A 165 -14.71 -30.35 3.84
CA PRO A 165 -15.46 -29.18 3.43
C PRO A 165 -15.05 -28.00 4.31
N GLU A 166 -14.49 -26.97 3.70
CA GLU A 166 -14.06 -25.78 4.41
C GLU A 166 -15.23 -24.80 4.49
N MET A 167 -15.65 -24.46 5.71
CA MET A 167 -16.74 -23.53 5.94
C MET A 167 -16.21 -22.09 5.92
N ASN A 168 -16.82 -21.24 5.09
CA ASN A 168 -16.54 -19.82 5.13
C ASN A 168 -17.11 -19.21 6.42
N THR A 169 -16.23 -18.82 7.35
CA THR A 169 -16.61 -18.17 8.62
C THR A 169 -16.41 -16.65 8.59
N CYS A 170 -16.06 -16.09 7.42
CA CYS A 170 -15.82 -14.67 7.21
C CYS A 170 -16.85 -14.12 6.21
N ASN A 171 -17.23 -12.85 6.37
CA ASN A 171 -18.04 -12.12 5.37
C ASN A 171 -17.21 -11.75 4.12
N SER A 172 -16.09 -12.43 3.86
CA SER A 172 -15.23 -12.16 2.71
C SER A 172 -15.91 -12.61 1.42
N ASN A 173 -15.92 -11.74 0.41
CA ASN A 173 -16.35 -12.08 -0.95
C ASN A 173 -15.24 -12.78 -1.76
N LEU A 174 -14.13 -13.16 -1.12
CA LEU A 174 -12.98 -13.79 -1.78
C LEU A 174 -13.28 -15.25 -2.11
N SER A 175 -12.98 -15.63 -3.36
CA SER A 175 -13.20 -16.97 -3.90
C SER A 175 -12.24 -18.02 -3.36
N ALA A 176 -11.28 -17.71 -2.48
CA ALA A 176 -10.31 -18.67 -1.96
C ALA A 176 -10.98 -19.87 -1.23
N VAL A 177 -11.99 -19.62 -0.39
CA VAL A 177 -12.76 -20.71 0.27
C VAL A 177 -13.63 -21.48 -0.75
N ASP A 178 -14.17 -20.78 -1.76
CA ASP A 178 -14.90 -21.42 -2.86
C ASP A 178 -13.96 -22.27 -3.75
N HIS A 179 -12.70 -21.85 -3.89
CA HIS A 179 -11.64 -22.56 -4.59
C HIS A 179 -11.16 -23.79 -3.82
N ALA A 180 -11.02 -23.71 -2.50
CA ALA A 180 -10.75 -24.87 -1.64
C ALA A 180 -11.81 -25.98 -1.82
N ASN A 181 -13.08 -25.59 -1.96
CA ASN A 181 -14.22 -26.48 -2.18
C ASN A 181 -14.49 -26.82 -3.67
N THR A 182 -13.66 -26.36 -4.61
CA THR A 182 -13.89 -26.62 -6.03
C THR A 182 -13.72 -28.10 -6.36
N ARG A 183 -14.70 -28.67 -7.09
CA ARG A 183 -14.64 -30.07 -7.55
C ARG A 183 -13.48 -30.22 -8.54
N GLY A 184 -12.51 -31.08 -8.20
CA GLY A 184 -11.42 -31.45 -9.09
C GLY A 184 -11.94 -32.00 -10.42
N SER A 185 -11.24 -31.71 -11.52
CA SER A 185 -11.56 -32.25 -12.85
C SER A 185 -10.80 -33.55 -13.07
N LYS A 186 -11.50 -34.64 -13.46
CA LYS A 186 -10.85 -35.91 -13.86
C LYS A 186 -9.85 -35.76 -15.01
N LYS A 187 -9.91 -34.64 -15.76
CA LYS A 187 -8.99 -34.32 -16.86
C LYS A 187 -7.66 -33.70 -16.40
N MET A 188 -7.53 -33.34 -15.11
CA MET A 188 -6.39 -32.62 -14.57
C MET A 188 -5.74 -33.44 -13.45
N ALA A 189 -4.42 -33.63 -13.55
CA ALA A 189 -3.61 -34.24 -12.48
C ALA A 189 -3.33 -33.22 -11.37
N VAL A 190 -3.18 -31.95 -11.77
CA VAL A 190 -2.90 -30.81 -10.89
C VAL A 190 -3.81 -29.66 -11.31
N THR A 191 -4.54 -29.08 -10.35
CA THR A 191 -5.46 -27.96 -10.56
C THR A 191 -4.83 -26.60 -10.28
N GLY A 192 -3.68 -26.57 -9.60
CA GLY A 192 -2.91 -25.37 -9.28
C GLY A 192 -1.67 -25.70 -8.45
N VAL A 193 -0.97 -24.67 -7.96
CA VAL A 193 0.21 -24.80 -7.09
C VAL A 193 0.04 -23.86 -5.90
N GLY A 194 0.12 -24.39 -4.68
CA GLY A 194 0.26 -23.59 -3.46
C GLY A 194 1.73 -23.21 -3.25
N GLY A 195 2.01 -22.01 -2.75
CA GLY A 195 3.36 -21.48 -2.61
C GLY A 195 3.56 -20.62 -1.37
N VAL A 196 4.83 -20.48 -0.96
CA VAL A 196 5.27 -19.50 0.04
C VAL A 196 6.53 -18.79 -0.43
N ASN A 197 6.53 -17.46 -0.35
CA ASN A 197 7.72 -16.64 -0.60
C ASN A 197 7.99 -15.66 0.54
N CYS A 198 9.13 -14.97 0.48
CA CYS A 198 9.43 -13.87 1.37
C CYS A 198 8.59 -12.64 1.00
N ALA A 199 7.72 -12.20 1.93
CA ALA A 199 6.80 -11.08 1.74
C ALA A 199 7.49 -9.72 1.51
N ARG A 200 8.76 -9.61 1.92
CA ARG A 200 9.58 -8.39 1.82
C ARG A 200 10.36 -8.29 0.50
N HIS A 201 10.95 -9.40 0.06
CA HIS A 201 11.95 -9.38 -1.02
C HIS A 201 11.49 -10.10 -2.28
N VAL A 202 10.27 -10.65 -2.28
CA VAL A 202 9.68 -11.36 -3.43
C VAL A 202 10.56 -12.56 -3.85
N ILE A 203 11.21 -13.20 -2.87
CA ILE A 203 12.12 -14.34 -3.09
C ILE A 203 11.45 -15.62 -2.59
N ASN A 204 11.32 -16.60 -3.47
CA ASN A 204 10.65 -17.88 -3.21
C ASN A 204 11.40 -18.68 -2.15
N ARG A 205 10.68 -19.25 -1.19
CA ARG A 205 11.29 -20.07 -0.14
C ARG A 205 11.62 -21.47 -0.65
N LYS A 206 12.59 -22.13 -0.02
CA LYS A 206 12.90 -23.54 -0.27
C LYS A 206 11.82 -24.45 0.34
N ILE A 207 11.53 -25.58 -0.31
CA ILE A 207 10.52 -26.56 0.17
C ILE A 207 9.19 -25.87 0.52
N ALA A 208 8.72 -25.04 -0.40
CA ALA A 208 7.64 -24.09 -0.17
C ALA A 208 6.62 -24.06 -1.30
N PHE A 209 6.63 -25.05 -2.20
CA PHE A 209 5.69 -25.17 -3.30
C PHE A 209 5.13 -26.58 -3.36
N GLY A 210 3.82 -26.71 -3.59
CA GLY A 210 3.13 -27.99 -3.65
C GLY A 210 2.01 -27.99 -4.68
N ASP A 211 1.90 -29.07 -5.44
CA ASP A 211 0.80 -29.25 -6.40
C ASP A 211 -0.54 -29.42 -5.66
N LEU A 212 -1.61 -28.83 -6.22
CA LEU A 212 -2.98 -28.93 -5.73
C LEU A 212 -3.78 -29.92 -6.60
N GLN A 213 -4.62 -30.75 -6.00
CA GLN A 213 -5.33 -31.85 -6.70
C GLN A 213 -6.81 -31.53 -7.00
N LYS A 214 -7.48 -30.77 -6.11
CA LYS A 214 -8.89 -30.35 -6.28
C LYS A 214 -8.96 -28.83 -6.19
N GLY A 215 -8.58 -28.30 -5.04
CA GLY A 215 -8.48 -26.88 -4.72
C GLY A 215 -7.36 -26.60 -3.71
N GLU A 216 -7.33 -25.39 -3.18
CA GLU A 216 -6.42 -24.96 -2.12
C GLU A 216 -6.92 -25.44 -0.75
N ARG A 217 -6.74 -26.73 -0.45
CA ARG A 217 -7.16 -27.29 0.85
C ARG A 217 -6.17 -26.92 1.94
N TYR A 218 -6.63 -26.82 3.18
CA TYR A 218 -5.77 -26.57 4.34
C TYR A 218 -4.65 -27.60 4.47
N CYS A 219 -4.91 -28.89 4.23
CA CYS A 219 -3.85 -29.92 4.28
C CYS A 219 -2.74 -29.70 3.24
N ASN A 220 -3.05 -29.09 2.08
CA ASN A 220 -2.05 -28.71 1.09
C ASN A 220 -1.19 -27.54 1.62
N MET A 221 -1.84 -26.47 2.10
CA MET A 221 -1.15 -25.25 2.53
C MET A 221 -0.40 -25.42 3.86
N ASP A 222 -0.97 -26.15 4.82
CA ASP A 222 -0.30 -26.52 6.07
C ASP A 222 1.00 -27.26 5.79
N PHE A 223 0.96 -28.29 4.93
CA PHE A 223 2.15 -29.08 4.61
C PHE A 223 3.23 -28.20 3.99
N VAL A 224 2.87 -27.34 3.03
CA VAL A 224 3.82 -26.44 2.36
C VAL A 224 4.42 -25.41 3.33
N VAL A 225 3.59 -24.76 4.15
CA VAL A 225 4.03 -23.73 5.11
C VAL A 225 4.92 -24.33 6.20
N LEU A 226 4.51 -25.46 6.79
CA LEU A 226 5.29 -26.11 7.83
C LEU A 226 6.59 -26.70 7.30
N SER A 227 6.60 -27.24 6.07
CA SER A 227 7.83 -27.79 5.47
C SER A 227 8.89 -26.71 5.21
N THR A 228 8.50 -25.48 4.84
CA THR A 228 9.48 -24.40 4.65
C THR A 228 9.94 -23.74 5.96
N LEU A 229 9.15 -23.89 7.03
CA LEU A 229 9.48 -23.42 8.37
C LEU A 229 10.29 -24.46 9.17
N GLU A 230 10.30 -25.72 8.75
CA GLU A 230 11.11 -26.79 9.33
C GLU A 230 12.60 -26.36 9.41
N GLY A 231 13.17 -26.42 10.63
CA GLY A 231 14.54 -25.97 10.91
C GLY A 231 14.76 -24.45 10.86
N THR A 232 13.69 -23.64 10.81
CA THR A 232 13.81 -22.18 10.91
C THR A 232 13.90 -21.74 12.37
N GLU A 233 15.02 -21.13 12.72
CA GLU A 233 15.32 -20.64 14.09
C GLU A 233 14.73 -19.26 14.40
N SER A 234 14.15 -18.56 13.41
CA SER A 234 13.53 -17.23 13.64
C SER A 234 12.46 -17.29 14.73
N LYS A 235 12.57 -16.40 15.73
CA LYS A 235 11.63 -16.25 16.85
C LYS A 235 10.41 -15.38 16.52
N VAL A 236 10.46 -14.58 15.45
CA VAL A 236 9.33 -13.74 15.02
C VAL A 236 8.94 -14.14 13.60
N LEU A 237 7.68 -14.51 13.40
CA LEU A 237 7.12 -14.90 12.11
C LEU A 237 5.95 -13.99 11.76
N PHE A 238 5.98 -13.38 10.57
CA PHE A 238 4.82 -12.73 9.98
C PHE A 238 4.28 -13.62 8.86
N LEU A 239 3.06 -14.12 9.01
CA LEU A 239 2.39 -14.96 8.04
C LEU A 239 1.25 -14.19 7.39
N SER A 240 1.37 -13.93 6.09
CA SER A 240 0.34 -13.32 5.26
C SER A 240 -0.39 -14.37 4.46
N TYR A 241 -1.73 -14.36 4.50
CA TYR A 241 -2.55 -15.23 3.68
C TYR A 241 -3.93 -14.60 3.44
N ASP A 242 -4.50 -14.74 2.25
CA ASP A 242 -5.81 -14.18 1.89
C ASP A 242 -6.90 -14.62 2.88
N ILE A 243 -6.91 -15.89 3.23
CA ILE A 243 -7.88 -16.45 4.18
C ILE A 243 -7.28 -16.64 5.56
N MET A 244 -6.28 -15.82 5.93
CA MET A 244 -5.59 -15.93 7.22
C MET A 244 -6.58 -15.97 8.38
N CYS A 245 -7.60 -15.11 8.36
CA CYS A 245 -8.65 -15.02 9.39
C CYS A 245 -9.46 -16.31 9.60
N GLN A 246 -9.39 -17.26 8.67
CA GLN A 246 -10.04 -18.57 8.76
C GLN A 246 -9.01 -19.66 9.02
N TRP A 247 -7.94 -19.66 8.22
CA TRP A 247 -6.89 -20.68 8.24
C TRP A 247 -6.20 -20.79 9.60
N HIS A 248 -5.87 -19.66 10.24
CA HIS A 248 -5.11 -19.65 11.49
C HIS A 248 -5.88 -20.23 12.70
N LYS A 249 -7.22 -20.19 12.69
CA LYS A 249 -8.06 -20.50 13.88
C LYS A 249 -7.81 -21.91 14.39
N ASN A 250 -7.72 -22.87 13.47
CA ASN A 250 -7.51 -24.29 13.78
C ASN A 250 -6.10 -24.75 13.44
N LEU A 251 -5.20 -23.86 13.02
CA LEU A 251 -3.82 -24.22 12.70
C LEU A 251 -3.11 -24.93 13.87
N PRO A 252 -3.20 -24.47 15.14
CA PRO A 252 -2.59 -25.18 16.27
C PRO A 252 -3.02 -26.64 16.36
N LYS A 253 -4.32 -26.91 16.26
CA LYS A 253 -4.86 -28.28 16.28
C LYS A 253 -4.38 -29.10 15.09
N ARG A 254 -4.38 -28.53 13.88
CA ARG A 254 -3.90 -29.22 12.68
C ARG A 254 -2.39 -29.50 12.75
N MET A 255 -1.60 -28.63 13.40
CA MET A 255 -0.17 -28.85 13.60
C MET A 255 0.10 -30.09 14.48
N GLU A 256 -0.78 -30.43 15.43
CA GLU A 256 -0.62 -31.64 16.27
C GLU A 256 -0.62 -32.94 15.44
N GLU A 257 -1.20 -32.93 14.24
CA GLU A 257 -1.20 -34.06 13.30
C GLU A 257 0.16 -34.26 12.61
N TYR A 258 1.04 -33.26 12.64
CA TYR A 258 2.36 -33.33 12.00
C TYR A 258 3.41 -33.89 12.96
N PRO A 259 4.49 -34.53 12.44
CA PRO A 259 5.62 -34.93 13.26
C PRO A 259 6.22 -33.75 14.04
N VAL A 260 6.66 -34.00 15.29
CA VAL A 260 7.19 -32.98 16.22
C VAL A 260 8.23 -32.05 15.57
N HIS A 261 9.12 -32.58 14.73
CA HIS A 261 10.17 -31.80 14.07
C HIS A 261 9.65 -30.77 13.06
N ARG A 262 8.39 -30.88 12.61
CA ARG A 262 7.71 -29.98 11.67
C ARG A 262 6.68 -29.06 12.36
N GLN A 263 6.35 -29.35 13.62
CA GLN A 263 5.49 -28.48 14.40
C GLN A 263 6.21 -27.17 14.72
N LEU A 264 5.47 -26.06 14.72
CA LEU A 264 6.00 -24.78 15.18
C LEU A 264 5.97 -24.77 16.71
N ASP A 265 7.11 -24.46 17.33
CA ASP A 265 7.15 -24.14 18.76
C ASP A 265 6.45 -22.79 19.00
N THR A 266 5.17 -22.84 19.39
CA THR A 266 4.34 -21.67 19.67
C THR A 266 4.65 -21.03 21.02
N GLY A 267 5.45 -21.67 21.89
CA GLY A 267 5.89 -21.12 23.16
C GLY A 267 7.08 -20.17 23.00
N GLU A 268 7.97 -20.47 22.07
CA GLU A 268 9.16 -19.63 21.80
C GLU A 268 9.00 -18.67 20.60
N LYS A 269 8.08 -18.96 19.67
CA LYS A 269 7.86 -18.15 18.47
C LYS A 269 6.69 -17.18 18.64
N TRP A 270 6.95 -15.91 18.36
CA TRP A 270 5.94 -14.88 18.18
C TRP A 270 5.42 -14.89 16.74
N ILE A 271 4.19 -15.37 16.56
CA ILE A 271 3.56 -15.50 15.24
C ILE A 271 2.52 -14.40 15.05
N ILE A 272 2.71 -13.57 14.04
CA ILE A 272 1.83 -12.48 13.65
C ILE A 272 1.10 -12.88 12.38
N PHE A 273 -0.22 -12.96 12.47
CA PHE A 273 -1.10 -13.27 11.37
C PHE A 273 -1.62 -11.99 10.71
N ALA A 274 -1.54 -11.92 9.38
CA ALA A 274 -2.01 -10.79 8.59
C ALA A 274 -2.67 -11.26 7.28
N ILE A 275 -3.46 -10.38 6.69
CA ILE A 275 -4.02 -10.55 5.34
C ILE A 275 -3.31 -9.53 4.42
N PRO A 276 -2.94 -9.91 3.18
CA PRO A 276 -2.36 -8.98 2.22
C PRO A 276 -3.20 -7.70 2.05
N LYS A 277 -2.56 -6.53 1.91
CA LYS A 277 -3.23 -5.22 1.99
C LYS A 277 -4.35 -5.02 0.96
N PHE A 278 -4.21 -5.54 -0.25
CA PHE A 278 -5.22 -5.45 -1.30
C PHE A 278 -6.36 -6.43 -1.02
N HIS A 279 -6.03 -7.68 -0.69
CA HIS A 279 -7.00 -8.71 -0.35
C HIS A 279 -7.83 -8.36 0.89
N LEU A 280 -7.21 -7.71 1.88
CA LEU A 280 -7.86 -7.26 3.11
C LEU A 280 -9.12 -6.43 2.82
N LEU A 281 -9.11 -5.59 1.79
CA LEU A 281 -10.25 -4.75 1.39
C LEU A 281 -11.52 -5.56 1.10
N ALA A 282 -11.38 -6.83 0.70
CA ALA A 282 -12.48 -7.74 0.42
C ALA A 282 -13.07 -8.43 1.67
N HIS A 283 -12.49 -8.22 2.85
CA HIS A 283 -12.98 -8.74 4.13
C HIS A 283 -13.86 -7.73 4.88
N GLY A 284 -14.73 -8.25 5.77
CA GLY A 284 -15.54 -7.42 6.66
C GLY A 284 -14.74 -6.73 7.76
N ASN A 285 -15.38 -5.75 8.42
CA ASN A 285 -14.79 -4.87 9.44
C ASN A 285 -13.99 -5.63 10.52
N SER A 286 -14.52 -6.74 11.05
CA SER A 286 -13.82 -7.57 12.05
C SER A 286 -12.42 -8.07 11.63
N CYS A 287 -12.11 -8.09 10.33
CA CYS A 287 -10.78 -8.41 9.81
C CYS A 287 -9.93 -7.16 9.50
N GLN A 288 -10.57 -6.04 9.12
CA GLN A 288 -9.94 -4.81 8.61
C GLN A 288 -9.01 -4.14 9.61
N SER A 289 -9.18 -4.37 10.91
CA SER A 289 -8.20 -3.96 11.93
C SER A 289 -7.31 -5.13 12.36
N LYS A 290 -7.94 -6.27 12.67
CA LYS A 290 -7.26 -7.41 13.29
C LYS A 290 -6.15 -8.02 12.44
N PHE A 291 -6.27 -8.02 11.11
CA PHE A 291 -5.30 -8.62 10.20
C PHE A 291 -4.58 -7.59 9.32
N ASN A 292 -4.71 -6.29 9.64
CA ASN A 292 -4.14 -5.22 8.84
C ASN A 292 -2.67 -5.00 9.13
N TYR A 293 -1.82 -5.21 8.11
CA TYR A 293 -0.40 -4.93 8.19
C TYR A 293 -0.07 -3.50 8.65
N ASN A 294 -0.90 -2.52 8.32
CA ASN A 294 -0.67 -1.13 8.74
C ASN A 294 -0.78 -0.95 10.27
N TYR A 295 -1.45 -1.86 10.98
CA TYR A 295 -1.69 -1.75 12.41
C TYR A 295 -0.90 -2.77 13.24
N LYS A 296 -0.10 -3.64 12.61
CA LYS A 296 0.68 -4.69 13.29
C LYS A 296 2.08 -4.19 13.65
N PRO A 297 2.43 -4.02 14.94
CA PRO A 297 3.79 -3.74 15.41
C PRO A 297 4.86 -4.59 14.73
N GLY A 298 5.97 -3.98 14.34
CA GLY A 298 7.06 -4.60 13.61
C GLY A 298 6.80 -4.86 12.12
N ALA A 299 5.58 -4.72 11.59
CA ALA A 299 5.29 -5.01 10.18
C ALA A 299 5.99 -4.08 9.18
N ALA A 300 6.44 -2.91 9.63
CA ALA A 300 6.96 -1.86 8.77
C ALA A 300 5.97 -1.55 7.61
N ARG A 301 6.44 -1.39 6.37
CA ARG A 301 5.59 -1.17 5.18
C ARG A 301 5.28 -2.42 4.37
N THR A 302 5.49 -3.62 4.93
CA THR A 302 5.18 -4.91 4.27
C THR A 302 3.75 -4.93 3.71
N CYS A 303 3.58 -5.39 2.47
CA CYS A 303 2.27 -5.45 1.82
C CYS A 303 1.58 -6.81 1.89
N GLY A 304 2.34 -7.91 1.97
CA GLY A 304 1.80 -9.27 1.91
C GLY A 304 1.50 -9.80 0.50
N GLU A 305 1.47 -8.93 -0.52
CA GLU A 305 1.10 -9.27 -1.91
C GLU A 305 2.24 -9.85 -2.75
N SER A 306 3.41 -10.10 -2.15
CA SER A 306 4.62 -10.40 -2.94
C SER A 306 4.50 -11.69 -3.75
N ILE A 307 3.69 -12.64 -3.31
CA ILE A 307 3.56 -13.94 -3.99
C ILE A 307 2.79 -13.82 -5.31
N GLU A 308 1.86 -12.87 -5.41
CA GLU A 308 1.17 -12.53 -6.66
C GLU A 308 2.12 -12.00 -7.72
N GLN A 309 3.16 -11.26 -7.31
CA GLN A 309 4.21 -10.83 -8.25
C GLN A 309 4.98 -12.04 -8.81
N THR A 310 5.28 -13.03 -7.96
CA THR A 310 5.87 -14.29 -8.42
C THR A 310 4.91 -14.96 -9.43
N TRP A 311 3.61 -15.03 -9.14
CA TRP A 311 2.63 -15.65 -10.01
C TRP A 311 2.52 -14.98 -11.37
N SER A 312 2.50 -13.65 -11.43
CA SER A 312 2.56 -12.90 -12.69
C SER A 312 3.73 -13.39 -13.56
N GLY A 313 4.91 -13.53 -12.98
CA GLY A 313 6.09 -14.04 -13.68
C GLY A 313 6.07 -15.53 -14.05
N GLN A 314 5.45 -16.38 -13.23
CA GLN A 314 5.35 -17.83 -13.49
C GLN A 314 4.23 -18.20 -14.44
N ASN A 315 3.17 -17.39 -14.51
CA ASN A 315 2.03 -17.61 -15.40
C ASN A 315 2.44 -17.68 -16.87
N GLY A 316 3.55 -17.05 -17.26
CA GLY A 316 4.10 -17.13 -18.60
C GLY A 316 4.50 -18.55 -19.04
N VAL A 317 4.76 -19.49 -18.12
CA VAL A 317 5.04 -20.90 -18.49
C VAL A 317 3.84 -21.83 -18.35
N SER A 318 2.72 -21.36 -17.80
CA SER A 318 1.54 -22.17 -17.47
C SER A 318 1.10 -23.08 -18.61
N MET A 319 0.98 -22.55 -19.83
CA MET A 319 0.55 -23.28 -21.02
C MET A 319 1.50 -24.41 -21.41
N SER A 320 2.82 -24.15 -21.36
CA SER A 320 3.82 -25.16 -21.68
C SER A 320 3.88 -26.26 -20.61
N THR A 321 3.89 -25.86 -19.34
CA THR A 321 3.97 -26.80 -18.20
C THR A 321 2.73 -27.67 -18.08
N ARG A 322 1.58 -27.20 -18.55
CA ARG A 322 0.30 -27.94 -18.52
C ARG A 322 0.32 -29.21 -19.37
N GLU A 323 1.13 -29.22 -20.42
CA GLU A 323 1.24 -30.36 -21.35
C GLU A 323 2.45 -31.26 -21.04
N MET A 324 3.34 -30.87 -20.13
CA MET A 324 4.54 -31.65 -19.77
C MET A 324 4.20 -32.93 -19.00
N SER A 325 5.16 -33.83 -18.86
CA SER A 325 5.07 -34.94 -17.89
C SER A 325 5.25 -34.41 -16.45
N PRO A 326 4.75 -35.11 -15.41
CA PRO A 326 4.80 -34.62 -14.03
C PRO A 326 6.21 -34.20 -13.56
N GLY A 327 7.21 -35.07 -13.75
CA GLY A 327 8.59 -34.78 -13.37
C GLY A 327 9.21 -33.62 -14.14
N SER A 328 9.10 -33.64 -15.48
CA SER A 328 9.60 -32.55 -16.33
C SER A 328 8.95 -31.20 -16.02
N ARG A 329 7.68 -31.18 -15.64
CA ARG A 329 6.98 -29.96 -15.20
C ARG A 329 7.62 -29.40 -13.94
N GLN A 330 7.81 -30.22 -12.90
CA GLN A 330 8.40 -29.77 -11.64
C GLN A 330 9.85 -29.28 -11.85
N ASP A 331 10.67 -30.02 -12.60
CA ASP A 331 12.05 -29.58 -12.92
C ASP A 331 12.07 -28.22 -13.66
N THR A 332 11.09 -27.99 -14.54
CA THR A 332 10.92 -26.70 -15.24
C THR A 332 10.55 -25.60 -14.24
N LEU A 333 9.52 -25.81 -13.42
CA LEU A 333 9.08 -24.82 -12.43
C LEU A 333 10.18 -24.47 -11.42
N ASP A 334 10.92 -25.46 -10.91
CA ASP A 334 12.08 -25.25 -10.04
C ASP A 334 13.14 -24.36 -10.71
N SER A 335 13.42 -24.58 -12.00
CA SER A 335 14.35 -23.76 -12.78
C SER A 335 13.87 -22.31 -12.91
N HIS A 336 12.57 -22.08 -13.19
CA HIS A 336 12.03 -20.72 -13.29
C HIS A 336 11.95 -20.00 -11.94
N LEU A 337 11.60 -20.71 -10.85
CA LEU A 337 11.64 -20.17 -9.49
C LEU A 337 13.07 -19.79 -9.08
N GLY A 338 14.05 -20.65 -9.42
CA GLY A 338 15.47 -20.38 -9.22
C GLY A 338 15.99 -19.16 -9.98
N ALA A 339 15.61 -19.04 -11.26
CA ALA A 339 15.97 -17.89 -12.07
C ALA A 339 15.30 -16.59 -11.61
N TRP A 340 14.09 -16.66 -11.06
CA TRP A 340 13.42 -15.53 -10.41
C TRP A 340 14.20 -15.08 -9.17
N ASN A 341 14.49 -16.02 -8.26
CA ASN A 341 15.25 -15.72 -7.04
C ASN A 341 16.62 -15.14 -7.36
N HIS A 342 17.35 -15.71 -8.32
CA HIS A 342 18.66 -15.19 -8.71
C HIS A 342 18.61 -13.72 -9.15
N ARG A 343 17.62 -13.35 -9.97
CA ARG A 343 17.41 -11.96 -10.42
C ARG A 343 17.03 -11.02 -9.28
N LYS A 344 16.17 -11.47 -8.36
CA LYS A 344 15.82 -10.68 -7.17
C LYS A 344 17.04 -10.48 -6.27
N VAL A 345 17.85 -11.51 -6.04
CA VAL A 345 19.09 -11.44 -5.25
C VAL A 345 20.09 -10.44 -5.84
N THR A 346 20.36 -10.49 -7.15
CA THR A 346 21.28 -9.54 -7.78
C THR A 346 20.72 -8.11 -7.84
N GLY A 347 19.40 -7.96 -7.80
CA GLY A 347 18.69 -6.67 -7.76
C GLY A 347 18.53 -6.06 -6.35
N LEU A 348 18.81 -6.79 -5.27
CA LEU A 348 18.58 -6.33 -3.88
C LEU A 348 19.27 -4.98 -3.59
N GLY A 349 20.45 -4.73 -4.15
CA GLY A 349 21.15 -3.45 -4.07
C GLY A 349 20.27 -2.26 -4.40
N LYS A 350 19.66 -2.27 -5.58
CA LYS A 350 18.79 -1.17 -6.03
C LYS A 350 17.49 -1.14 -5.24
N TYR A 351 16.89 -2.32 -5.01
CA TYR A 351 15.59 -2.44 -4.36
C TYR A 351 15.58 -1.92 -2.92
N LEU A 352 16.56 -2.30 -2.09
CA LEU A 352 16.62 -1.82 -0.70
C LEU A 352 16.92 -0.31 -0.65
N LEU A 353 17.71 0.21 -1.59
CA LEU A 353 17.96 1.66 -1.67
C LEU A 353 16.70 2.44 -2.04
N SER A 354 15.90 1.94 -3.00
CA SER A 354 14.65 2.62 -3.39
C SER A 354 13.64 2.61 -2.24
N LEU A 355 13.51 1.51 -1.50
CA LEU A 355 12.69 1.45 -0.30
C LEU A 355 13.11 2.49 0.74
N LEU A 356 14.42 2.64 0.99
CA LEU A 356 14.90 3.62 1.96
C LEU A 356 14.69 5.07 1.49
N ARG A 357 14.86 5.34 0.19
CA ARG A 357 14.62 6.66 -0.41
C ARG A 357 13.16 7.11 -0.26
N ASP A 358 12.23 6.18 -0.39
CA ASP A 358 10.80 6.42 -0.17
C ASP A 358 10.45 6.51 1.32
N ALA A 359 11.06 5.66 2.16
CA ALA A 359 10.72 5.59 3.57
C ALA A 359 11.11 6.84 4.37
N LEU A 360 12.22 7.51 4.04
CA LEU A 360 12.67 8.70 4.78
C LEU A 360 11.70 9.90 4.71
N PRO A 361 11.30 10.40 3.53
CA PRO A 361 10.34 11.50 3.46
C PRO A 361 8.99 11.10 4.07
N MET A 362 8.50 9.87 3.81
CA MET A 362 7.24 9.40 4.38
C MET A 362 7.28 9.30 5.91
N ARG A 363 8.43 8.89 6.48
CA ARG A 363 8.63 8.89 7.93
C ARG A 363 8.52 10.30 8.50
N ASP A 364 9.23 11.25 7.89
CA ASP A 364 9.28 12.63 8.37
C ASP A 364 7.88 13.27 8.26
N ASP A 365 7.21 13.14 7.12
CA ASP A 365 5.85 13.65 6.89
C ASP A 365 4.84 13.07 7.90
N HIS A 366 4.87 11.74 8.13
CA HIS A 366 3.92 11.09 9.03
C HIS A 366 4.21 11.36 10.51
N ARG A 367 5.47 11.61 10.89
CA ARG A 367 5.82 12.12 12.22
C ARG A 367 5.30 13.52 12.43
N ASP A 368 5.53 14.43 11.48
CA ASP A 368 5.03 15.79 11.56
C ASP A 368 3.50 15.83 11.68
N ILE A 369 2.79 14.96 10.95
CA ILE A 369 1.33 14.82 11.07
C ILE A 369 0.92 14.34 12.47
N LEU A 370 1.63 13.36 13.04
CA LEU A 370 1.33 12.86 14.38
C LEU A 370 1.61 13.92 15.45
N ASP A 371 2.71 14.66 15.31
CA ASP A 371 3.10 15.73 16.22
C ASP A 371 2.12 16.90 16.17
N GLU A 372 1.66 17.30 14.97
CA GLU A 372 0.59 18.28 14.79
C GLU A 372 -0.71 17.82 15.49
N LEU A 373 -1.07 16.54 15.36
CA LEU A 373 -2.24 15.97 16.04
C LEU A 373 -2.07 15.94 17.57
N ASN A 374 -0.92 15.49 18.07
CA ASN A 374 -0.62 15.43 19.51
C ASN A 374 -0.65 16.83 20.13
N ALA A 375 -0.12 17.85 19.45
CA ALA A 375 -0.17 19.23 19.92
C ALA A 375 -1.59 19.82 19.96
N SER A 376 -2.55 19.17 19.28
CA SER A 376 -3.95 19.61 19.20
C SER A 376 -4.89 18.95 20.21
N LEU A 377 -4.41 17.97 20.98
CA LEU A 377 -5.19 17.11 21.85
C LEU A 377 -4.69 17.20 23.30
N GLU A 378 -5.56 16.86 24.26
CA GLU A 378 -5.18 16.83 25.67
C GLU A 378 -4.23 15.65 25.97
N PRO A 379 -3.14 15.85 26.74
CA PRO A 379 -2.19 14.78 27.05
C PRO A 379 -2.81 13.55 27.73
N GLU A 380 -3.87 13.75 28.53
CA GLU A 380 -4.56 12.65 29.21
C GLU A 380 -5.30 11.74 28.22
N LEU A 381 -5.97 12.32 27.22
CA LEU A 381 -6.64 11.58 26.14
C LEU A 381 -5.63 10.75 25.35
N ILE A 382 -4.49 11.35 24.97
CA ILE A 382 -3.42 10.65 24.25
C ILE A 382 -2.93 9.45 25.07
N SER A 383 -2.63 9.64 26.35
CA SER A 383 -2.20 8.55 27.24
C SER A 383 -3.24 7.42 27.33
N ASN A 384 -4.53 7.74 27.36
CA ASN A 384 -5.60 6.75 27.38
C ASN A 384 -5.66 5.96 26.06
N TRP A 385 -5.55 6.64 24.92
CA TRP A 385 -5.56 5.99 23.61
C TRP A 385 -4.29 5.16 23.36
N GLU A 386 -3.13 5.59 23.86
CA GLU A 386 -1.90 4.79 23.83
C GLU A 386 -2.06 3.47 24.59
N LYS A 387 -2.67 3.51 25.78
CA LYS A 387 -2.99 2.30 26.56
C LYS A 387 -3.96 1.39 25.81
N MET A 388 -4.97 1.97 25.16
CA MET A 388 -5.92 1.22 24.35
C MET A 388 -5.24 0.51 23.16
N VAL A 389 -4.36 1.20 22.45
CA VAL A 389 -3.57 0.63 21.35
C VAL A 389 -2.65 -0.48 21.85
N ALA A 390 -1.97 -0.28 22.98
CA ALA A 390 -1.10 -1.29 23.57
C ALA A 390 -1.90 -2.55 23.99
N ALA A 391 -3.06 -2.37 24.63
CA ALA A 391 -3.95 -3.45 25.03
C ALA A 391 -4.47 -4.25 23.83
N TRP A 392 -4.91 -3.57 22.76
CA TRP A 392 -5.38 -4.19 21.53
C TRP A 392 -4.28 -4.99 20.81
N ASN A 393 -3.06 -4.46 20.76
CA ASN A 393 -1.93 -5.14 20.12
C ASN A 393 -1.55 -6.44 20.83
N LEU A 394 -1.76 -6.52 22.15
CA LEU A 394 -1.56 -7.74 22.95
C LEU A 394 -2.74 -8.69 22.81
N ASP A 395 -3.97 -8.17 22.87
CA ASP A 395 -5.20 -8.95 22.86
C ASP A 395 -6.27 -8.26 22.00
N HIS A 396 -6.60 -8.89 20.87
CA HIS A 396 -7.61 -8.38 19.94
C HIS A 396 -9.05 -8.68 20.40
N ALA A 397 -9.25 -9.16 21.64
CA ALA A 397 -10.54 -9.16 22.33
C ALA A 397 -10.82 -7.85 23.08
N GLN A 398 -9.79 -7.01 23.27
CA GLN A 398 -9.94 -5.67 23.84
C GLN A 398 -10.69 -4.73 22.88
N PRO A 399 -11.17 -3.56 23.33
CA PRO A 399 -11.77 -2.57 22.43
C PRO A 399 -10.81 -2.14 21.30
N ASP A 400 -11.30 -2.15 20.05
CA ASP A 400 -10.51 -1.82 18.86
C ASP A 400 -10.24 -0.30 18.77
N PRO A 401 -8.97 0.17 18.82
CA PRO A 401 -8.61 1.57 18.70
C PRO A 401 -8.86 2.15 17.29
N TYR A 402 -8.96 1.30 16.26
CA TYR A 402 -9.02 1.66 14.84
C TYR A 402 -10.43 1.60 14.25
N GLU A 403 -11.37 1.00 14.95
CA GLU A 403 -12.80 1.02 14.61
C GLU A 403 -13.57 1.81 15.65
N ASP A 404 -14.56 2.56 15.20
CA ASP A 404 -15.62 2.97 16.10
C ASP A 404 -16.34 1.69 16.52
N SER A 405 -16.20 1.31 17.80
CA SER A 405 -17.02 0.27 18.38
C SER A 405 -18.44 0.62 17.99
N ALA A 406 -19.11 -0.26 17.23
CA ALA A 406 -20.49 -0.08 16.88
C ALA A 406 -21.29 -0.02 18.18
N SER A 407 -21.41 1.19 18.73
CA SER A 407 -22.44 1.54 19.66
C SER A 407 -23.71 1.35 18.86
N ASN A 408 -24.36 0.23 19.13
CA ASN A 408 -25.76 0.05 18.81
C ASN A 408 -26.66 1.11 19.50
N ASP A 409 -26.09 2.12 20.18
CA ASP A 409 -26.85 3.08 20.99
C ASP A 409 -26.57 4.58 20.76
N THR A 410 -25.72 5.03 19.81
CA THR A 410 -25.55 6.49 19.53
C THR A 410 -25.90 6.94 18.11
N GLY A 411 -26.53 6.07 17.30
CA GLY A 411 -26.60 6.24 15.84
C GLY A 411 -27.75 7.07 15.25
N LEU A 412 -28.69 7.58 16.05
CA LEU A 412 -29.81 8.37 15.51
C LEU A 412 -30.52 9.21 16.56
N ALA A 413 -30.61 8.74 17.81
CA ALA A 413 -31.22 9.48 18.91
C ALA A 413 -30.34 10.66 19.31
N ASP A 414 -29.04 10.46 19.54
CA ASP A 414 -28.13 11.54 19.93
C ASP A 414 -27.87 12.53 18.80
N VAL A 415 -27.73 12.08 17.55
CA VAL A 415 -27.64 12.99 16.40
C VAL A 415 -28.96 13.74 16.18
N ARG A 416 -30.13 13.13 16.45
CA ARG A 416 -31.43 13.84 16.41
C ARG A 416 -31.63 14.75 17.61
N VAL A 417 -31.07 14.43 18.78
CA VAL A 417 -31.09 15.27 19.97
C VAL A 417 -30.14 16.43 19.80
N GLU A 418 -28.94 16.21 19.26
CA GLU A 418 -27.98 17.24 18.87
C GLU A 418 -28.55 18.11 17.74
N LEU A 419 -29.22 17.52 16.73
CA LEU A 419 -29.97 18.27 15.70
C LEU A 419 -31.17 19.01 16.29
N ALA A 420 -31.92 18.43 17.23
CA ALA A 420 -33.04 19.09 17.88
C ALA A 420 -32.58 20.15 18.88
N GLN A 421 -31.39 20.02 19.46
CA GLN A 421 -30.73 21.01 20.32
C GLN A 421 -30.06 22.10 19.47
N GLU A 422 -29.50 21.80 18.30
CA GLU A 422 -29.07 22.79 17.30
C GLU A 422 -30.28 23.53 16.76
N GLU A 423 -31.35 22.84 16.36
CA GLU A 423 -32.59 23.45 15.86
C GLU A 423 -33.35 24.19 16.97
N ALA A 424 -33.34 23.71 18.22
CA ALA A 424 -33.90 24.41 19.37
C ALA A 424 -33.01 25.55 19.85
N ALA A 425 -31.68 25.47 19.73
CA ALA A 425 -30.78 26.59 19.99
C ALA A 425 -30.89 27.64 18.89
N ASP A 426 -31.01 27.25 17.62
CA ASP A 426 -31.27 28.16 16.50
C ASP A 426 -32.66 28.81 16.60
N ALA A 427 -33.68 28.06 17.08
CA ALA A 427 -35.03 28.57 17.32
C ALA A 427 -35.15 29.40 18.61
N ALA A 428 -34.45 29.02 19.69
CA ALA A 428 -34.43 29.73 20.97
C ALA A 428 -33.47 30.93 20.99
N ALA A 429 -32.43 30.91 20.14
CA ALA A 429 -31.54 32.04 19.96
C ALA A 429 -32.28 33.27 19.44
N GLY A 430 -33.44 33.09 18.77
CA GLY A 430 -34.43 34.14 18.51
C GLY A 430 -33.80 35.52 18.36
N ASN A 431 -32.82 35.65 17.45
CA ASN A 431 -31.77 36.67 17.54
C ASN A 431 -32.37 38.09 17.50
N PHE A 432 -32.71 38.61 18.67
CA PHE A 432 -32.91 40.01 18.96
C PHE A 432 -31.72 40.45 19.81
N ALA A 433 -30.78 41.15 19.18
CA ALA A 433 -29.82 41.93 19.93
C ALA A 433 -30.56 43.14 20.53
N PRO A 434 -30.43 43.40 21.84
CA PRO A 434 -31.02 44.57 22.48
C PRO A 434 -30.30 45.85 22.03
N ASN A 435 -31.09 46.90 21.87
CA ASN A 435 -30.62 48.26 21.61
C ASN A 435 -29.61 48.72 22.68
N GLU A 436 -28.35 48.93 22.25
CA GLU A 436 -27.51 50.13 22.42
C GLU A 436 -26.16 49.80 21.76
N ALA A 437 -25.92 50.38 20.58
CA ALA A 437 -24.94 49.85 19.63
C ALA A 437 -23.49 50.14 20.05
N THR A 438 -22.80 49.12 20.59
CA THR A 438 -21.33 49.11 20.73
C THR A 438 -20.65 48.77 19.39
N ALA A 439 -19.37 49.11 19.22
CA ALA A 439 -18.60 48.81 18.01
C ALA A 439 -18.60 47.31 17.63
N SER A 440 -18.70 46.40 18.62
CA SER A 440 -18.78 44.96 18.38
C SER A 440 -20.13 44.54 17.79
N VAL A 441 -21.24 45.12 18.27
CA VAL A 441 -22.58 44.85 17.72
C VAL A 441 -22.68 45.38 16.28
N PHE A 442 -22.07 46.54 16.00
CA PHE A 442 -21.97 47.08 14.65
C PHE A 442 -21.23 46.12 13.69
N LEU A 443 -20.06 45.62 14.08
CA LEU A 443 -19.26 44.70 13.26
C LEU A 443 -19.94 43.33 13.07
N SER A 444 -20.49 42.74 14.13
CA SER A 444 -21.23 41.46 14.04
C SER A 444 -22.44 41.56 13.11
N THR A 445 -23.19 42.66 13.18
CA THR A 445 -24.31 42.91 12.27
C THR A 445 -23.84 43.03 10.82
N GLY A 446 -22.66 43.62 10.59
CA GLY A 446 -22.03 43.70 9.26
C GLY A 446 -21.69 42.31 8.70
N PHE A 447 -21.12 41.43 9.52
CA PHE A 447 -20.82 40.04 9.13
C PHE A 447 -22.08 39.23 8.82
N ASP A 448 -23.16 39.42 9.59
CA ASP A 448 -24.45 38.78 9.33
C ASP A 448 -25.06 39.22 8.00
N LEU A 449 -24.86 40.48 7.62
CA LEU A 449 -25.28 41.01 6.32
C LEU A 449 -24.45 40.40 5.18
N GLU A 450 -23.13 40.27 5.31
CA GLU A 450 -22.28 39.60 4.31
C GLU A 450 -22.66 38.13 4.09
N ASP A 451 -23.04 37.43 5.16
CA ASP A 451 -23.52 36.05 5.08
C ASP A 451 -24.89 35.98 4.38
N GLN A 452 -25.81 36.90 4.68
CA GLN A 452 -27.09 36.99 3.96
C GLN A 452 -26.92 37.33 2.47
N GLN A 453 -26.00 38.23 2.11
CA GLN A 453 -25.66 38.52 0.72
C GLN A 453 -25.17 37.26 -0.01
N ARG A 454 -24.31 36.45 0.64
CA ARG A 454 -23.81 35.18 0.08
C ARG A 454 -24.92 34.15 -0.12
N VAL A 455 -25.76 33.94 0.89
CA VAL A 455 -26.89 33.00 0.82
C VAL A 455 -27.82 33.37 -0.33
N LEU A 456 -28.09 34.66 -0.53
CA LEU A 456 -28.96 35.13 -1.61
C LEU A 456 -28.32 34.96 -3.00
N ARG A 457 -27.01 35.22 -3.14
CA ARG A 457 -26.25 34.95 -4.38
C ARG A 457 -26.28 33.47 -4.77
N VAL A 458 -26.08 32.57 -3.81
CA VAL A 458 -26.15 31.12 -4.07
C VAL A 458 -27.56 30.70 -4.47
N ALA A 459 -28.59 31.22 -3.82
CA ALA A 459 -29.99 30.94 -4.16
C ALA A 459 -30.35 31.41 -5.58
N LEU A 460 -29.85 32.58 -6.00
CA LEU A 460 -30.02 33.11 -7.36
C LEU A 460 -29.31 32.23 -8.40
N ALA A 461 -28.07 31.84 -8.14
CA ALA A 461 -27.30 30.96 -9.03
C ALA A 461 -27.92 29.55 -9.16
N ALA A 462 -28.62 29.07 -8.13
CA ALA A 462 -29.31 27.78 -8.15
C ALA A 462 -30.69 27.82 -8.83
N SER A 463 -31.25 29.00 -9.09
CA SER A 463 -32.52 29.13 -9.80
C SER A 463 -32.30 28.82 -11.28
N LYS A 464 -33.00 27.80 -11.81
CA LYS A 464 -32.97 27.47 -13.24
C LYS A 464 -33.44 28.68 -14.06
N SER A 465 -33.11 28.72 -15.35
CA SER A 465 -33.41 29.79 -16.32
C SER A 465 -34.88 30.27 -16.38
N SER A 466 -35.83 29.58 -15.73
CA SER A 466 -37.18 30.08 -15.43
C SER A 466 -37.59 29.73 -13.98
N PRO A 467 -37.41 30.64 -13.00
CA PRO A 467 -37.89 30.43 -11.62
C PRO A 467 -39.42 30.45 -11.54
N SER A 468 -40.00 29.70 -10.60
CA SER A 468 -41.46 29.73 -10.39
C SER A 468 -41.89 31.06 -9.76
N ALA A 469 -43.16 31.47 -9.96
CA ALA A 469 -43.69 32.71 -9.36
C ALA A 469 -43.51 32.78 -7.83
N LEU A 470 -43.58 31.62 -7.15
CA LEU A 470 -43.32 31.49 -5.72
C LEU A 470 -41.84 31.77 -5.38
N GLN A 471 -40.90 31.19 -6.14
CA GLN A 471 -39.46 31.40 -5.95
C GLN A 471 -39.07 32.87 -6.22
N THR A 472 -39.65 33.48 -7.26
CA THR A 472 -39.43 34.90 -7.57
C THR A 472 -39.93 35.80 -6.44
N ALA A 473 -41.09 35.50 -5.85
CA ALA A 473 -41.62 36.25 -4.71
C ALA A 473 -40.76 36.09 -3.44
N GLU A 474 -40.29 34.87 -3.14
CA GLU A 474 -39.38 34.61 -2.01
C GLU A 474 -38.04 35.33 -2.15
N ILE A 475 -37.46 35.35 -3.35
CA ILE A 475 -36.22 36.07 -3.64
C ILE A 475 -36.43 37.57 -3.50
N ALA A 476 -37.54 38.12 -4.03
CA ALA A 476 -37.86 39.54 -3.88
C ALA A 476 -38.07 39.95 -2.41
N GLN A 477 -38.76 39.12 -1.62
CA GLN A 477 -38.94 39.35 -0.19
C GLN A 477 -37.59 39.36 0.57
N LYS A 478 -36.70 38.40 0.26
CA LYS A 478 -35.36 38.33 0.84
C LYS A 478 -34.51 39.54 0.45
N ARG A 479 -34.56 40.00 -0.81
CA ARG A 479 -33.90 41.23 -1.27
C ARG A 479 -34.39 42.45 -0.49
N ASN A 480 -35.69 42.66 -0.38
CA ASN A 480 -36.26 43.81 0.33
C ASN A 480 -35.87 43.81 1.82
N ALA A 481 -35.92 42.64 2.47
CA ALA A 481 -35.51 42.51 3.87
C ALA A 481 -34.02 42.81 4.06
N LEU A 482 -33.16 42.31 3.17
CA LEU A 482 -31.72 42.56 3.18
C LEU A 482 -31.43 44.05 2.98
N GLN A 483 -32.06 44.68 1.98
CA GLN A 483 -31.91 46.10 1.68
C GLN A 483 -32.28 46.99 2.87
N HIS A 484 -33.40 46.68 3.53
CA HIS A 484 -33.82 47.42 4.72
C HIS A 484 -32.80 47.30 5.86
N ARG A 485 -32.27 46.09 6.12
CA ARG A 485 -31.26 45.87 7.16
C ARG A 485 -29.93 46.56 6.82
N ILE A 486 -29.51 46.56 5.56
CA ILE A 486 -28.33 47.31 5.10
C ILE A 486 -28.52 48.80 5.37
N HIS A 487 -29.66 49.40 4.97
CA HIS A 487 -29.93 50.82 5.22
C HIS A 487 -29.91 51.20 6.70
N MET A 488 -30.48 50.37 7.59
CA MET A 488 -30.42 50.60 9.03
C MET A 488 -28.98 50.53 9.56
N TRP A 489 -28.22 49.52 9.12
CA TRP A 489 -26.83 49.33 9.52
C TRP A 489 -25.91 50.45 9.04
N ARG A 490 -26.15 51.01 7.84
CA ARG A 490 -25.40 52.16 7.30
C ARG A 490 -25.45 53.39 8.22
N ARG A 491 -26.58 53.64 8.89
CA ARG A 491 -26.70 54.75 9.85
C ARG A 491 -25.72 54.59 11.03
N LEU A 492 -25.47 53.35 11.45
CA LEU A 492 -24.45 53.05 12.46
C LEU A 492 -23.03 53.17 11.86
N GLN A 493 -22.85 52.77 10.60
CA GLN A 493 -21.58 52.88 9.90
C GLN A 493 -21.10 54.32 9.78
N ASP A 494 -21.99 55.27 9.49
CA ASP A 494 -21.62 56.69 9.40
C ASP A 494 -21.09 57.26 10.73
N MET A 495 -21.49 56.67 11.86
CA MET A 495 -20.98 57.05 13.19
C MET A 495 -19.64 56.39 13.52
N TYR A 496 -19.43 55.14 13.11
CA TYR A 496 -18.19 54.37 13.38
C TYR A 496 -17.09 54.56 12.33
N MET A 497 -17.43 55.09 11.15
CA MET A 497 -16.52 55.30 10.02
C MET A 497 -16.75 56.70 9.40
N PRO A 498 -16.57 57.79 10.17
CA PRO A 498 -16.83 59.15 9.71
C PRO A 498 -15.94 59.52 8.52
N GLY A 499 -16.55 59.78 7.37
CA GLY A 499 -15.85 60.09 6.11
C GLY A 499 -15.94 58.98 5.05
N LEU A 500 -16.48 57.81 5.40
CA LEU A 500 -16.74 56.75 4.41
C LEU A 500 -17.78 57.15 3.36
N SER A 501 -18.77 57.97 3.74
CA SER A 501 -19.76 58.53 2.81
C SER A 501 -19.09 59.30 1.65
N LEU A 502 -18.05 60.09 1.93
CA LEU A 502 -17.24 60.80 0.93
C LEU A 502 -16.43 59.83 0.03
N ILE A 503 -15.90 58.75 0.60
CA ILE A 503 -15.17 57.72 -0.17
C ILE A 503 -16.13 56.98 -1.12
N ARG A 504 -17.36 56.67 -0.68
CA ARG A 504 -18.40 56.03 -1.50
C ARG A 504 -18.92 56.97 -2.60
N SER A 505 -19.00 58.27 -2.32
CA SER A 505 -19.39 59.29 -3.30
C SER A 505 -18.27 59.63 -4.30
N GLY A 506 -17.01 59.36 -3.96
CA GLY A 506 -15.81 59.71 -4.75
C GLY A 506 -15.35 58.65 -5.76
N THR A 507 -15.89 57.44 -5.75
CA THR A 507 -15.69 56.47 -6.84
C THR A 507 -16.38 57.00 -8.10
N VAL A 508 -15.59 57.61 -8.99
CA VAL A 508 -16.02 58.06 -10.33
C VAL A 508 -16.64 56.88 -11.06
N ARG A 509 -17.95 56.96 -11.24
CA ARG A 509 -18.78 56.03 -11.99
C ARG A 509 -18.29 55.99 -13.44
N ARG A 510 -17.94 54.82 -13.96
CA ARG A 510 -17.73 54.64 -15.40
C ARG A 510 -19.11 54.62 -16.07
N GLU A 511 -19.33 55.55 -16.99
CA GLU A 511 -20.53 55.58 -17.83
C GLU A 511 -20.62 54.29 -18.64
N GLY A 512 -21.67 53.49 -18.42
CA GLY A 512 -21.95 52.28 -19.21
C GLY A 512 -22.37 51.03 -18.43
N GLU A 513 -22.26 50.99 -17.09
CA GLU A 513 -22.77 49.86 -16.29
C GLU A 513 -24.27 50.04 -16.01
N ALA A 514 -25.09 49.13 -16.54
CA ALA A 514 -26.52 49.08 -16.26
C ALA A 514 -26.77 48.83 -14.76
N GLU A 515 -27.68 49.61 -14.17
CA GLU A 515 -28.13 49.48 -12.78
C GLU A 515 -28.47 48.02 -12.46
N THR A 516 -27.65 47.39 -11.64
CA THR A 516 -28.05 46.22 -10.88
C THR A 516 -27.75 46.48 -9.41
N ASP A 517 -28.44 47.50 -8.86
CA ASP A 517 -28.46 47.86 -7.43
C ASP A 517 -29.23 46.79 -6.63
N PHE A 518 -28.74 45.56 -6.69
CA PHE A 518 -29.27 44.48 -5.88
C PHE A 518 -28.52 44.42 -4.55
N PRO A 519 -29.24 44.31 -3.42
CA PRO A 519 -28.65 44.36 -2.08
C PRO A 519 -27.64 43.24 -1.82
N GLU A 520 -27.67 42.13 -2.57
CA GLU A 520 -26.69 41.05 -2.49
C GLU A 520 -25.31 41.35 -3.11
N SER A 521 -25.22 42.40 -3.92
CA SER A 521 -24.00 42.83 -4.61
C SER A 521 -23.43 44.15 -4.07
N GLU A 522 -24.15 44.84 -3.18
CA GLU A 522 -23.72 46.11 -2.60
C GLU A 522 -22.51 45.92 -1.65
N PRO A 523 -21.36 46.59 -1.87
CA PRO A 523 -20.20 46.48 -0.98
C PRO A 523 -20.50 47.07 0.40
N LEU A 524 -20.44 46.26 1.47
CA LEU A 524 -20.73 46.72 2.84
C LEU A 524 -19.62 47.61 3.44
N CYS A 525 -18.41 47.59 2.87
CA CYS A 525 -17.29 48.46 3.27
C CYS A 525 -16.97 48.39 4.78
N LEU A 526 -16.88 47.18 5.35
CA LEU A 526 -16.23 46.98 6.64
C LEU A 526 -14.74 47.40 6.55
N PRO A 527 -14.03 47.65 7.67
CA PRO A 527 -12.62 48.05 7.61
C PRO A 527 -11.74 47.11 6.78
N SER A 528 -11.98 45.80 6.79
CA SER A 528 -11.31 44.82 5.91
C SER A 528 -11.59 44.97 4.41
N GLY A 529 -12.67 45.65 4.03
CA GLY A 529 -13.01 46.02 2.65
C GLY A 529 -12.43 47.35 2.19
N LEU A 530 -11.59 48.00 3.00
CA LEU A 530 -10.95 49.28 2.71
C LEU A 530 -9.44 49.14 2.50
N THR A 531 -8.85 50.04 1.72
CA THR A 531 -7.39 50.17 1.64
C THR A 531 -6.81 50.71 2.95
N LYS A 532 -5.51 50.50 3.20
CA LYS A 532 -4.82 51.03 4.39
C LYS A 532 -4.98 52.54 4.57
N ALA A 533 -4.99 53.30 3.47
CA ALA A 533 -5.23 54.75 3.51
C ALA A 533 -6.68 55.10 3.87
N GLN A 534 -7.65 54.33 3.38
CA GLN A 534 -9.08 54.52 3.65
C GLN A 534 -9.47 54.10 5.07
N MET A 535 -8.78 53.14 5.70
CA MET A 535 -9.02 52.75 7.09
C MET A 535 -8.80 53.89 8.11
N ALA A 536 -8.14 54.98 7.71
CA ALA A 536 -8.00 56.18 8.55
C ALA A 536 -9.33 56.87 8.88
N VAL A 537 -10.41 56.59 8.12
CA VAL A 537 -11.76 57.10 8.40
C VAL A 537 -12.50 56.32 9.47
N CYS A 538 -11.96 55.17 9.89
CA CYS A 538 -12.53 54.36 10.97
C CYS A 538 -12.22 55.00 12.34
N VAL A 539 -13.16 54.92 13.28
CA VAL A 539 -12.84 55.27 14.67
C VAL A 539 -11.73 54.37 15.23
N ALA A 540 -10.89 54.94 16.10
CA ALA A 540 -9.73 54.24 16.65
C ALA A 540 -10.11 52.88 17.27
N GLY A 541 -9.37 51.83 16.89
CA GLY A 541 -9.57 50.47 17.38
C GLY A 541 -10.73 49.69 16.75
N LEU A 542 -11.42 50.21 15.74
CA LEU A 542 -12.48 49.48 15.03
C LEU A 542 -11.92 48.32 14.19
N ALA A 543 -10.86 48.56 13.41
CA ALA A 543 -10.18 47.52 12.63
C ALA A 543 -9.56 46.41 13.51
N GLU A 544 -9.07 46.78 14.70
CA GLU A 544 -8.59 45.85 15.73
C GLU A 544 -9.70 44.94 16.26
N LYS A 545 -10.89 45.50 16.52
CA LYS A 545 -12.07 44.73 16.94
C LYS A 545 -12.57 43.81 15.83
N GLU A 546 -12.58 44.29 14.58
CA GLU A 546 -12.92 43.46 13.42
C GLU A 546 -11.94 42.29 13.29
N ARG A 547 -10.62 42.53 13.41
CA ARG A 547 -9.61 41.47 13.36
C ARG A 547 -9.90 40.37 14.39
N ARG A 548 -10.18 40.74 15.64
CA ARG A 548 -10.51 39.79 16.71
C ARG A 548 -11.79 38.99 16.39
N LEU A 549 -12.80 39.64 15.82
CA LEU A 549 -14.03 38.95 15.42
C LEU A 549 -13.81 38.06 14.19
N CYS A 550 -12.96 38.42 13.24
CA CYS A 550 -12.58 37.56 12.11
C CYS A 550 -11.81 36.31 12.58
N ILE A 551 -10.96 36.41 13.60
CA ILE A 551 -10.34 35.24 14.24
C ILE A 551 -11.42 34.31 14.78
N GLY A 552 -12.37 34.82 15.57
CA GLY A 552 -13.49 34.04 16.09
C GLY A 552 -14.35 33.42 14.97
N GLN A 553 -14.66 34.20 13.93
CA GLN A 553 -15.43 33.74 12.78
C GLN A 553 -14.71 32.63 12.01
N ALA A 554 -13.38 32.71 11.86
CA ALA A 554 -12.58 31.67 11.22
C ALA A 554 -12.55 30.39 12.06
N GLU A 555 -12.42 30.50 13.39
CA GLU A 555 -12.48 29.36 14.32
C GLU A 555 -13.84 28.66 14.28
N ASP A 556 -14.91 29.42 14.39
CA ASP A 556 -16.28 28.90 14.35
C ASP A 556 -16.60 28.28 12.99
N SER A 557 -16.19 28.92 11.89
CA SER A 557 -16.42 28.38 10.55
C SER A 557 -15.67 27.06 10.33
N LEU A 558 -14.43 26.94 10.81
CA LEU A 558 -13.69 25.65 10.76
C LEU A 558 -14.34 24.61 11.66
N ARG A 559 -14.82 24.99 12.84
CA ARG A 559 -15.53 24.08 13.75
C ARG A 559 -16.81 23.54 13.11
N SER A 560 -17.65 24.43 12.59
CA SER A 560 -18.86 24.07 11.87
C SER A 560 -18.55 23.23 10.63
N LEU A 561 -17.53 23.59 9.85
CA LEU A 561 -17.11 22.81 8.67
C LEU A 561 -16.76 21.36 9.05
N ARG A 562 -15.94 21.18 10.09
CA ARG A 562 -15.57 19.85 10.61
C ARG A 562 -16.80 19.09 11.11
N ASN A 563 -17.70 19.75 11.84
CA ASN A 563 -18.91 19.12 12.34
C ASN A 563 -19.81 18.62 11.19
N GLN A 564 -20.07 19.48 10.20
CA GLN A 564 -20.89 19.12 9.04
C GLN A 564 -20.27 17.99 8.21
N LEU A 565 -18.94 17.97 8.05
CA LEU A 565 -18.22 16.87 7.39
C LEU A 565 -18.38 15.54 8.15
N ARG A 566 -18.36 15.56 9.49
CA ARG A 566 -18.61 14.37 10.32
C ARG A 566 -20.04 13.89 10.25
N ILE A 567 -21.02 14.80 10.36
CA ILE A 567 -22.44 14.43 10.27
C ILE A 567 -22.73 13.85 8.89
N LYS A 568 -22.20 14.43 7.81
CA LYS A 568 -22.29 13.86 6.46
C LYS A 568 -21.70 12.46 6.40
N ALA A 569 -20.52 12.25 7.01
CA ALA A 569 -19.89 10.95 7.10
C ALA A 569 -20.78 9.91 7.81
N GLY A 570 -21.38 10.26 8.96
CA GLY A 570 -22.31 9.39 9.70
C GLY A 570 -23.60 9.09 8.93
N LEU A 571 -24.18 10.09 8.26
CA LEU A 571 -25.39 9.93 7.43
C LEU A 571 -25.15 9.00 6.23
N GLN A 572 -23.95 9.02 5.65
CA GLN A 572 -23.56 8.09 4.59
C GLN A 572 -23.47 6.64 5.11
N VAL A 573 -23.03 6.43 6.35
CA VAL A 573 -23.08 5.11 7.00
C VAL A 573 -24.53 4.67 7.20
N TYR A 574 -25.36 5.51 7.83
CA TYR A 574 -26.78 5.21 8.07
C TYR A 574 -27.54 4.86 6.79
N LYS A 575 -27.36 5.65 5.72
CA LYS A 575 -28.00 5.41 4.42
C LYS A 575 -27.67 4.03 3.86
N ARG A 576 -26.50 3.47 4.15
CA ARG A 576 -26.13 2.14 3.64
C ARG A 576 -26.66 1.03 4.52
N THR A 577 -26.56 1.19 5.84
CA THR A 577 -26.92 0.14 6.78
C THR A 577 -28.43 -0.04 6.89
N PHE A 578 -29.20 1.05 6.81
CA PHE A 578 -30.62 1.03 7.20
C PHE A 578 -31.60 1.49 6.12
N VAL A 579 -31.15 2.07 5.00
CA VAL A 579 -32.06 2.63 3.97
C VAL A 579 -32.18 1.69 2.78
N THR A 580 -33.32 1.01 2.68
CA THR A 580 -33.70 0.18 1.52
C THR A 580 -34.87 0.80 0.75
N GLY A 581 -34.88 0.67 -0.59
CA GLY A 581 -35.94 1.16 -1.46
C GLY A 581 -35.75 2.58 -2.02
N GLN A 582 -36.39 2.84 -3.18
CA GLN A 582 -36.24 4.07 -3.99
C GLN A 582 -36.63 5.36 -3.24
N LYS A 583 -37.78 5.36 -2.55
CA LYS A 583 -38.29 6.55 -1.83
C LYS A 583 -37.39 6.95 -0.65
N ALA A 584 -36.95 5.97 0.14
CA ALA A 584 -36.09 6.23 1.30
C ALA A 584 -34.67 6.63 0.85
N SER A 585 -34.15 6.02 -0.21
CA SER A 585 -32.88 6.42 -0.84
C SER A 585 -32.91 7.85 -1.37
N THR A 586 -34.02 8.27 -1.99
CA THR A 586 -34.22 9.65 -2.46
C THR A 586 -34.23 10.64 -1.29
N ARG A 587 -34.95 10.36 -0.20
CA ARG A 587 -34.95 11.20 1.02
C ARG A 587 -33.56 11.33 1.64
N ALA A 588 -32.82 10.24 1.74
CA ALA A 588 -31.44 10.26 2.23
C ALA A 588 -30.51 11.07 1.31
N ARG A 589 -30.70 10.99 -0.01
CA ARG A 589 -29.96 11.81 -1.00
C ARG A 589 -30.27 13.30 -0.83
N THR A 590 -31.53 13.68 -0.65
CA THR A 590 -31.93 15.06 -0.35
C THR A 590 -31.32 15.56 0.96
N LEU A 591 -31.27 14.70 1.98
CA LEU A 591 -30.64 15.04 3.27
C LEU A 591 -29.14 15.29 3.10
N LEU A 592 -28.42 14.40 2.40
CA LEU A 592 -26.99 14.59 2.11
C LEU A 592 -26.73 15.89 1.34
N ALA A 593 -27.54 16.21 0.33
CA ALA A 593 -27.43 17.44 -0.44
C ALA A 593 -27.62 18.71 0.43
N ARG A 594 -28.44 18.65 1.49
CA ARG A 594 -28.56 19.76 2.46
C ARG A 594 -27.28 19.94 3.27
N PHE A 595 -26.65 18.85 3.68
CA PHE A 595 -25.36 18.91 4.38
C PHE A 595 -24.24 19.40 3.47
N ASP A 596 -24.24 19.03 2.19
CA ASP A 596 -23.30 19.57 1.19
C ASP A 596 -23.42 21.10 1.07
N ALA A 597 -24.65 21.63 1.06
CA ALA A 597 -24.87 23.07 1.06
C ALA A 597 -24.37 23.74 2.37
N LYS A 598 -24.57 23.10 3.53
CA LYS A 598 -24.03 23.59 4.82
C LYS A 598 -22.51 23.59 4.84
N ILE A 599 -21.86 22.53 4.35
CA ILE A 599 -20.40 22.40 4.23
C ILE A 599 -19.85 23.54 3.36
N LYS A 600 -20.44 23.76 2.18
CA LYS A 600 -20.04 24.84 1.26
C LYS A 600 -20.14 26.22 1.92
N ARG A 601 -21.25 26.49 2.63
CA ARG A 601 -21.43 27.75 3.38
C ARG A 601 -20.37 27.95 4.45
N CYS A 602 -20.04 26.91 5.23
CA CYS A 602 -18.99 26.99 6.25
C CYS A 602 -17.61 27.27 5.61
N ALA A 603 -17.30 26.62 4.49
CA ALA A 603 -16.06 26.84 3.75
C ALA A 603 -15.96 28.27 3.19
N GLU A 604 -17.03 28.81 2.62
CA GLU A 604 -17.07 30.19 2.12
C GLU A 604 -16.97 31.23 3.24
N ARG A 605 -17.63 30.99 4.39
CA ARG A 605 -17.52 31.85 5.58
C ARG A 605 -16.09 31.88 6.11
N TYR A 606 -15.43 30.72 6.16
CA TYR A 606 -14.02 30.60 6.51
C TYR A 606 -13.11 31.38 5.54
N ARG A 607 -13.27 31.17 4.23
CA ARG A 607 -12.48 31.84 3.19
C ARG A 607 -12.58 33.36 3.31
N ALA A 608 -13.78 33.91 3.52
CA ALA A 608 -13.95 35.35 3.70
C ALA A 608 -13.32 35.89 4.99
N ALA A 609 -13.50 35.19 6.12
CA ALA A 609 -12.86 35.59 7.37
C ALA A 609 -11.33 35.62 7.24
N ARG A 610 -10.76 34.63 6.53
CA ARG A 610 -9.33 34.59 6.21
C ARG A 610 -8.91 35.74 5.30
N SER A 611 -9.66 36.02 4.23
CA SER A 611 -9.38 37.17 3.35
C SER A 611 -9.42 38.50 4.10
N ALA A 612 -10.36 38.67 5.03
CA ALA A 612 -10.43 39.86 5.88
C ALA A 612 -9.20 39.98 6.80
N LEU A 613 -8.75 38.87 7.41
CA LEU A 613 -7.52 38.85 8.21
C LEU A 613 -6.27 39.19 7.38
N GLU A 614 -6.21 38.77 6.12
CA GLU A 614 -5.10 39.07 5.21
C GLU A 614 -4.99 40.57 4.90
N VAL A 615 -6.10 41.30 4.91
CA VAL A 615 -6.12 42.77 4.78
C VAL A 615 -5.79 43.46 6.11
N LEU A 616 -6.39 43.00 7.22
CA LEU A 616 -6.27 43.63 8.53
C LEU A 616 -4.91 43.40 9.21
N GLU A 617 -4.31 42.22 9.00
CA GLU A 617 -3.00 41.85 9.56
C GLU A 617 -2.22 40.97 8.55
N PRO A 618 -1.67 41.57 7.47
CA PRO A 618 -0.88 40.84 6.50
C PRO A 618 0.36 40.21 7.15
N GLY A 619 0.55 38.90 6.99
CA GLY A 619 1.72 38.19 7.54
C GLY A 619 1.65 37.89 9.04
N GLY A 620 0.47 38.01 9.68
CA GLY A 620 0.31 37.74 11.11
C GLY A 620 0.54 36.28 11.51
N ILE A 621 0.75 36.04 12.81
CA ILE A 621 0.99 34.70 13.39
C ILE A 621 -0.22 33.76 13.16
N TRP A 622 -1.41 34.34 12.94
CA TRP A 622 -2.65 33.63 12.63
C TRP A 622 -2.56 32.75 11.37
N LEU A 623 -1.65 33.03 10.42
CA LEU A 623 -1.43 32.22 9.22
C LEU A 623 -1.02 30.76 9.53
N LYS A 624 -0.39 30.52 10.69
CA LYS A 624 -0.06 29.16 11.15
C LYS A 624 -1.32 28.35 11.50
N ARG A 625 -2.37 29.01 11.98
CA ARG A 625 -3.63 28.40 12.42
C ARG A 625 -4.71 28.41 11.32
N PHE A 626 -4.73 29.43 10.47
CA PHE A 626 -5.73 29.58 9.40
C PHE A 626 -5.07 29.53 8.01
N ARG A 627 -4.92 28.31 7.48
CA ARG A 627 -4.32 28.05 6.16
C ARG A 627 -5.32 28.30 5.03
N VAL A 628 -4.84 28.41 3.79
CA VAL A 628 -5.72 28.49 2.61
C VAL A 628 -6.57 27.22 2.52
N LEU A 629 -7.90 27.36 2.35
CA LEU A 629 -8.84 26.24 2.25
C LEU A 629 -9.20 25.98 0.78
N ASN A 630 -8.51 25.02 0.17
CA ASN A 630 -8.80 24.54 -1.19
C ASN A 630 -9.97 23.56 -1.18
N GLU A 631 -10.59 23.30 -2.34
CA GLU A 631 -11.66 22.29 -2.45
C GLU A 631 -11.18 20.89 -2.01
N ALA A 632 -9.93 20.52 -2.33
CA ALA A 632 -9.33 19.25 -1.93
C ALA A 632 -9.16 19.08 -0.40
N ASP A 633 -9.19 20.19 0.36
CA ASP A 633 -9.11 20.16 1.82
C ASP A 633 -10.46 19.85 2.49
N ILE A 634 -11.58 20.03 1.76
CA ILE A 634 -12.95 19.85 2.25
C ILE A 634 -13.34 18.38 2.17
N ARG A 635 -12.68 17.58 3.02
CA ARG A 635 -12.88 16.14 3.12
C ARG A 635 -12.94 15.69 4.56
N GLY A 636 -13.63 14.57 4.77
CA GLY A 636 -13.79 13.97 6.09
C GLY A 636 -12.44 13.61 6.75
N PRO A 637 -12.47 13.26 8.04
CA PRO A 637 -11.27 12.82 8.76
C PRO A 637 -10.72 11.50 8.19
N GLY A 638 -11.60 10.59 7.76
CA GLY A 638 -11.28 9.35 7.04
C GLY A 638 -11.42 9.47 5.51
N ARG A 639 -11.29 8.34 4.79
CA ARG A 639 -11.57 8.29 3.34
C ARG A 639 -13.03 8.61 3.04
N ASP A 640 -13.29 9.16 1.85
CA ASP A 640 -14.66 9.44 1.41
C ASP A 640 -15.51 8.18 1.47
N ASN A 641 -16.60 8.29 2.21
CA ASN A 641 -17.38 7.15 2.65
C ASN A 641 -18.16 6.46 1.53
N GLU A 642 -18.05 6.82 0.26
CA GLU A 642 -18.66 6.02 -0.84
C GLU A 642 -17.97 4.64 -1.00
N GLU A 643 -16.82 4.45 -0.34
CA GLU A 643 -15.95 3.27 -0.39
C GLU A 643 -16.04 2.34 0.86
N GLN A 644 -17.23 1.91 1.33
CA GLN A 644 -17.30 0.88 2.41
C GLN A 644 -18.01 -0.42 2.03
N ASP A 645 -18.48 -0.56 0.78
CA ASP A 645 -18.69 -1.90 0.24
C ASP A 645 -17.30 -2.48 -0.10
N PRO A 646 -16.94 -3.69 0.37
CA PRO A 646 -15.69 -4.34 0.00
C PRO A 646 -15.42 -4.31 -1.52
N LYS A 647 -16.48 -4.44 -2.35
CA LYS A 647 -16.34 -4.35 -3.81
C LYS A 647 -16.10 -2.92 -4.31
N SER A 648 -16.68 -1.90 -3.67
CA SER A 648 -16.42 -0.51 -4.03
C SER A 648 -15.01 -0.07 -3.61
N ARG A 649 -14.51 -0.53 -2.46
CA ARG A 649 -13.11 -0.33 -2.03
C ARG A 649 -12.12 -0.92 -3.02
N GLN A 650 -12.37 -2.13 -3.49
CA GLN A 650 -11.49 -2.79 -4.46
C GLN A 650 -11.47 -2.04 -5.80
N ARG A 651 -12.64 -1.56 -6.28
CA ARG A 651 -12.72 -0.73 -7.49
C ARG A 651 -12.06 0.63 -7.32
N ALA A 652 -12.25 1.28 -6.18
CA ALA A 652 -11.61 2.55 -5.87
C ALA A 652 -10.09 2.41 -5.75
N ALA A 653 -9.59 1.30 -5.21
CA ALA A 653 -8.16 1.01 -5.13
C ALA A 653 -7.48 0.91 -6.51
N THR A 654 -8.26 0.67 -7.58
CA THR A 654 -7.77 0.68 -8.96
C THR A 654 -7.98 2.01 -9.69
N ALA A 655 -8.56 3.02 -9.02
CA ALA A 655 -8.82 4.33 -9.64
C ALA A 655 -7.54 5.19 -9.69
N PRO A 656 -7.34 5.99 -10.76
CA PRO A 656 -6.23 6.94 -10.85
C PRO A 656 -6.26 7.93 -9.66
N GLY A 657 -5.11 8.12 -9.00
CA GLY A 657 -4.98 9.00 -7.84
C GLY A 657 -5.34 8.38 -6.48
N TRP A 658 -5.73 7.10 -6.43
CA TRP A 658 -5.92 6.40 -5.16
C TRP A 658 -4.58 6.18 -4.45
N VAL A 659 -4.52 6.59 -3.17
CA VAL A 659 -3.34 6.44 -2.33
C VAL A 659 -3.63 5.42 -1.24
N GLY A 660 -2.79 4.38 -1.13
CA GLY A 660 -2.91 3.32 -0.12
C GLY A 660 -2.92 3.86 1.32
N GLU A 661 -3.61 3.17 2.23
CA GLU A 661 -3.87 3.66 3.60
C GLU A 661 -2.63 4.17 4.33
N GLY A 662 -1.49 3.47 4.18
CA GLY A 662 -0.27 3.88 4.88
C GLY A 662 0.46 5.08 4.27
N ARG A 663 -0.03 5.67 3.18
CA ARG A 663 0.43 6.94 2.60
C ARG A 663 -0.62 8.05 2.75
N GLN A 664 -1.72 7.79 3.47
CA GLN A 664 -2.83 8.73 3.58
C GLN A 664 -2.46 9.94 4.45
N ILE A 665 -2.62 11.15 3.91
CA ILE A 665 -2.40 12.41 4.62
C ILE A 665 -3.75 13.05 4.98
N PRO A 666 -4.08 13.20 6.28
CA PRO A 666 -5.29 13.90 6.72
C PRO A 666 -5.30 15.36 6.22
N SER A 667 -6.48 15.87 5.85
CA SER A 667 -6.63 17.29 5.51
C SER A 667 -6.13 18.17 6.66
N TRP A 668 -5.48 19.29 6.34
CA TRP A 668 -4.94 20.21 7.36
C TRP A 668 -6.02 20.72 8.30
N ILE A 669 -7.28 20.78 7.86
CA ILE A 669 -8.40 21.17 8.71
C ILE A 669 -8.50 20.25 9.93
N TRP A 670 -8.02 19.01 9.90
CA TRP A 670 -8.06 18.10 11.05
C TRP A 670 -6.84 18.18 11.97
N ARG A 671 -5.76 18.86 11.54
CA ARG A 671 -4.43 18.87 12.18
C ARG A 671 -4.13 20.10 13.05
N VAL A 672 -4.98 21.13 13.01
CA VAL A 672 -4.73 22.40 13.73
C VAL A 672 -5.27 22.37 15.17
N ALA A 673 -4.48 22.92 16.11
CA ALA A 673 -4.78 23.05 17.54
C ALA A 673 -6.17 23.67 17.84
N ARG A 674 -6.86 23.09 18.83
CA ARG A 674 -8.23 23.45 19.23
C ARG A 674 -8.26 24.16 20.60
N PRO A 675 -9.21 25.07 20.84
CA PRO A 675 -9.56 25.51 22.19
C PRO A 675 -10.25 24.38 22.98
N ALA A 676 -9.95 24.24 24.28
CA ALA A 676 -10.30 23.11 25.15
C ALA A 676 -11.79 22.91 25.50
N VAL A 677 -12.74 23.56 24.80
CA VAL A 677 -14.11 23.77 25.33
C VAL A 677 -15.18 22.87 24.68
N ASP A 678 -14.84 21.86 23.88
CA ASP A 678 -15.85 21.18 23.05
C ASP A 678 -15.53 19.70 22.78
N THR A 679 -15.80 18.83 23.76
CA THR A 679 -15.71 17.36 23.61
C THR A 679 -17.03 16.71 24.00
N GLY A 680 -17.98 16.65 23.06
CA GLY A 680 -19.08 15.69 23.15
C GLY A 680 -18.57 14.25 22.94
N GLU A 681 -19.20 13.25 23.55
CA GLU A 681 -18.74 11.84 23.54
C GLU A 681 -18.51 11.29 22.12
N GLY A 682 -19.40 11.57 21.16
CA GLY A 682 -19.24 11.15 19.76
C GLY A 682 -18.05 11.79 19.02
N MET A 683 -17.56 12.94 19.49
CA MET A 683 -16.41 13.65 18.92
C MET A 683 -15.08 13.02 19.33
N GLU A 684 -15.00 12.44 20.52
CA GLU A 684 -13.80 11.77 21.04
C GLU A 684 -13.48 10.49 20.25
N HIS A 685 -14.51 9.68 19.92
CA HIS A 685 -14.35 8.41 19.22
C HIS A 685 -13.71 8.54 17.82
N VAL A 686 -14.20 9.48 17.00
CA VAL A 686 -13.66 9.72 15.65
C VAL A 686 -12.22 10.25 15.70
N MET A 687 -11.91 11.09 16.69
CA MET A 687 -10.55 11.60 16.89
C MET A 687 -9.59 10.50 17.29
N ARG A 688 -10.00 9.62 18.21
CA ARG A 688 -9.24 8.46 18.62
C ARG A 688 -8.89 7.55 17.44
N VAL A 689 -9.86 7.24 16.56
CA VAL A 689 -9.60 6.40 15.37
C VAL A 689 -8.56 7.02 14.45
N GLU A 690 -8.71 8.31 14.12
CA GLU A 690 -7.74 8.98 13.23
C GLU A 690 -6.38 9.14 13.87
N TRP A 691 -6.34 9.45 15.17
CA TRP A 691 -5.10 9.51 15.92
C TRP A 691 -4.41 8.14 15.94
N ALA A 692 -5.14 7.05 16.23
CA ALA A 692 -4.60 5.70 16.25
C ALA A 692 -4.04 5.29 14.88
N LYS A 693 -4.76 5.60 13.79
CA LYS A 693 -4.29 5.35 12.42
C LYS A 693 -3.06 6.21 12.07
N ALA A 694 -3.04 7.48 12.45
CA ALA A 694 -1.90 8.36 12.24
C ALA A 694 -0.66 7.88 13.00
N LYS A 695 -0.84 7.48 14.27
CA LYS A 695 0.21 6.87 15.09
C LYS A 695 0.74 5.59 14.45
N ALA A 696 -0.15 4.69 14.06
CA ALA A 696 0.24 3.45 13.40
C ALA A 696 1.04 3.71 12.12
N ARG A 697 0.62 4.68 11.28
CA ARG A 697 1.36 5.09 10.07
C ARG A 697 2.76 5.61 10.38
N ALA A 698 2.88 6.54 11.33
CA ALA A 698 4.17 7.10 11.73
C ALA A 698 5.11 5.98 12.22
N GLU A 699 4.62 5.11 13.11
CA GLU A 699 5.39 3.97 13.63
C GLU A 699 5.76 2.96 12.52
N ARG A 700 4.87 2.69 11.55
CA ARG A 700 5.17 1.77 10.43
C ARG A 700 6.28 2.32 9.53
N TRP A 701 6.33 3.63 9.30
CA TRP A 701 7.39 4.25 8.51
C TRP A 701 8.71 4.36 9.28
N ASP A 702 8.65 4.62 10.59
CA ASP A 702 9.80 4.52 11.48
C ASP A 702 10.43 3.13 11.42
N GLU A 703 9.59 2.11 11.56
CA GLU A 703 10.02 0.72 11.48
C GLU A 703 10.61 0.37 10.11
N GLU A 704 10.06 0.89 9.00
CA GLU A 704 10.58 0.62 7.66
C GLU A 704 11.99 1.16 7.46
N VAL A 705 12.27 2.37 7.93
CA VAL A 705 13.65 2.91 7.88
C VAL A 705 14.61 2.00 8.63
N VAL A 706 14.25 1.59 9.84
CA VAL A 706 15.08 0.70 10.67
C VAL A 706 15.22 -0.68 10.03
N LEU A 707 14.13 -1.25 9.51
CA LEU A 707 14.11 -2.59 8.91
C LEU A 707 14.94 -2.64 7.64
N VAL A 708 14.80 -1.66 6.75
CA VAL A 708 15.52 -1.63 5.48
C VAL A 708 17.02 -1.48 5.71
N ILE A 709 17.44 -0.67 6.69
CA ILE A 709 18.87 -0.57 7.08
C ILE A 709 19.37 -1.92 7.62
N GLU A 710 18.57 -2.62 8.42
CA GLU A 710 18.92 -3.96 8.90
C GLU A 710 18.91 -5.01 7.77
N GLU A 711 18.01 -4.93 6.79
CA GLU A 711 17.98 -5.75 5.58
C GLU A 711 19.24 -5.52 4.72
N MET A 712 19.71 -4.28 4.61
CA MET A 712 20.98 -3.95 3.96
C MET A 712 22.16 -4.61 4.68
N ARG A 713 22.24 -4.47 6.02
CA ARG A 713 23.29 -5.11 6.83
C ARG A 713 23.28 -6.63 6.66
N ARG A 714 22.11 -7.28 6.82
CA ARG A 714 21.94 -8.73 6.65
C ARG A 714 22.39 -9.18 5.26
N THR A 715 22.06 -8.42 4.23
CA THR A 715 22.47 -8.73 2.86
C THR A 715 23.99 -8.76 2.74
N LEU A 716 24.72 -7.74 3.24
CA LEU A 716 26.18 -7.73 3.18
C LEU A 716 26.80 -8.85 4.01
N ALA A 717 26.26 -9.10 5.21
CA ALA A 717 26.72 -10.17 6.09
C ALA A 717 26.55 -11.55 5.42
N PHE A 718 25.38 -11.80 4.82
CA PHE A 718 25.10 -13.04 4.09
C PHE A 718 26.05 -13.23 2.90
N LEU A 719 26.24 -12.18 2.08
CA LEU A 719 27.11 -12.26 0.90
C LEU A 719 28.57 -12.54 1.32
N THR A 720 29.03 -11.91 2.39
CA THR A 720 30.37 -12.15 2.96
C THR A 720 30.50 -13.58 3.48
N TRP A 721 29.54 -14.03 4.29
CA TRP A 721 29.47 -15.41 4.78
C TRP A 721 29.45 -16.42 3.63
N ARG A 722 28.66 -16.16 2.58
CA ARG A 722 28.52 -17.05 1.42
C ARG A 722 29.82 -17.11 0.61
N ALA A 723 30.59 -16.02 0.55
CA ALA A 723 31.91 -16.02 -0.06
C ALA A 723 32.87 -16.95 0.70
N THR A 724 32.97 -16.80 2.02
CA THR A 724 33.79 -17.66 2.88
C THR A 724 33.35 -19.13 2.81
N TRP A 725 32.04 -19.37 2.78
CA TRP A 725 31.50 -20.72 2.62
C TRP A 725 31.98 -21.37 1.32
N TRP A 726 32.00 -20.64 0.19
CA TRP A 726 32.49 -21.14 -1.09
C TRP A 726 33.99 -21.44 -1.09
N GLU A 727 34.79 -20.63 -0.42
CA GLU A 727 36.23 -20.88 -0.25
C GLU A 727 36.48 -22.16 0.55
N ALA A 728 35.73 -22.35 1.63
CA ALA A 728 35.79 -23.57 2.43
C ALA A 728 35.37 -24.83 1.65
N GLN A 729 34.61 -24.69 0.54
CA GLN A 729 34.26 -25.84 -0.30
C GLN A 729 35.41 -26.32 -1.20
N CYS A 730 36.42 -25.48 -1.47
CA CYS A 730 37.44 -25.76 -2.49
C CYS A 730 38.26 -27.03 -2.22
N SER A 731 38.53 -27.33 -0.94
CA SER A 731 39.33 -28.47 -0.49
C SER A 731 38.50 -29.61 0.09
N ARG A 732 37.16 -29.49 0.11
CA ARG A 732 36.29 -30.42 0.84
C ARG A 732 36.25 -31.81 0.20
N ARG A 733 36.39 -31.92 -1.12
CA ARG A 733 36.43 -33.21 -1.85
C ARG A 733 37.86 -33.64 -2.13
N THR A 734 38.25 -34.79 -1.57
CA THR A 734 39.61 -35.36 -1.67
C THR A 734 39.67 -36.52 -2.69
N GLY A 735 40.88 -36.99 -3.01
CA GLY A 735 41.08 -38.15 -3.90
C GLY A 735 40.84 -37.89 -5.39
N LEU A 736 40.88 -36.63 -5.83
CA LEU A 736 40.61 -36.22 -7.21
C LEU A 736 41.91 -36.10 -8.03
N SER A 737 41.78 -36.19 -9.36
CA SER A 737 42.89 -35.82 -10.25
C SER A 737 43.26 -34.35 -10.09
N VAL A 738 44.52 -34.00 -10.37
CA VAL A 738 45.03 -32.62 -10.28
C VAL A 738 44.16 -31.64 -11.09
N ALA A 739 43.78 -32.04 -12.31
CA ALA A 739 42.93 -31.23 -13.18
C ALA A 739 41.54 -30.98 -12.58
N LEU A 740 40.90 -31.99 -11.99
CA LEU A 740 39.57 -31.86 -11.40
C LEU A 740 39.61 -31.07 -10.09
N SER A 741 40.62 -31.30 -9.25
CA SER A 741 40.85 -30.52 -8.03
C SER A 741 41.03 -29.02 -8.34
N SER A 742 41.84 -28.71 -9.36
CA SER A 742 42.02 -27.34 -9.85
C SER A 742 40.70 -26.72 -10.34
N GLY A 743 39.90 -27.46 -11.13
CA GLY A 743 38.61 -26.97 -11.63
C GLY A 743 37.57 -26.70 -10.54
N ILE A 744 37.50 -27.57 -9.52
CA ILE A 744 36.60 -27.40 -8.36
C ILE A 744 37.02 -26.17 -7.55
N CYS A 745 38.32 -26.02 -7.27
CA CYS A 745 38.86 -24.86 -6.58
C CYS A 745 38.59 -23.56 -7.35
N ALA A 746 38.88 -23.54 -8.66
CA ALA A 746 38.62 -22.39 -9.52
C ALA A 746 37.14 -21.98 -9.53
N TYR A 747 36.21 -22.95 -9.57
CA TYR A 747 34.78 -22.64 -9.51
C TYR A 747 34.37 -22.07 -8.13
N GLY A 748 34.88 -22.65 -7.03
CA GLY A 748 34.60 -22.16 -5.68
C GLY A 748 35.09 -20.72 -5.48
N ILE A 749 36.35 -20.44 -5.85
CA ILE A 749 36.93 -19.08 -5.82
C ILE A 749 36.13 -18.12 -6.70
N LYS A 750 35.72 -18.54 -7.91
CA LYS A 750 34.87 -17.72 -8.78
C LYS A 750 33.55 -17.36 -8.11
N GLN A 751 32.88 -18.31 -7.46
CA GLN A 751 31.63 -18.04 -6.76
C GLN A 751 31.84 -17.11 -5.56
N ALA A 752 32.92 -17.30 -4.79
CA ALA A 752 33.28 -16.39 -3.70
C ALA A 752 33.51 -14.95 -4.19
N ALA A 753 34.24 -14.79 -5.30
CA ALA A 753 34.46 -13.49 -5.93
C ALA A 753 33.15 -12.82 -6.37
N ILE A 754 32.21 -13.58 -6.96
CA ILE A 754 30.88 -13.05 -7.34
C ILE A 754 30.13 -12.50 -6.11
N GLN A 755 30.14 -13.22 -4.98
CA GLN A 755 29.47 -12.76 -3.76
C GLN A 755 30.11 -11.48 -3.21
N ARG A 756 31.46 -11.40 -3.19
CA ARG A 756 32.18 -10.19 -2.77
C ARG A 756 31.92 -9.00 -3.70
N CYS A 757 31.88 -9.21 -5.01
CA CYS A 757 31.55 -8.16 -5.98
C CYS A 757 30.11 -7.64 -5.79
N LEU A 758 29.14 -8.51 -5.48
CA LEU A 758 27.79 -8.09 -5.13
C LEU A 758 27.78 -7.25 -3.84
N ALA A 759 28.48 -7.70 -2.79
CA ALA A 759 28.57 -6.97 -1.53
C ALA A 759 29.19 -5.58 -1.73
N LEU A 760 30.29 -5.49 -2.50
CA LEU A 760 30.94 -4.22 -2.84
C LEU A 760 30.01 -3.30 -3.63
N ARG A 761 29.34 -3.83 -4.66
CA ARG A 761 28.41 -3.03 -5.47
C ARG A 761 27.28 -2.48 -4.60
N PHE A 762 26.73 -3.28 -3.69
CA PHE A 762 25.66 -2.86 -2.82
C PHE A 762 26.14 -1.83 -1.79
N SER A 763 27.33 -2.02 -1.20
CA SER A 763 27.90 -1.03 -0.28
C SER A 763 28.20 0.30 -0.98
N GLN A 764 28.69 0.29 -2.21
CA GLN A 764 28.88 1.49 -3.03
C GLN A 764 27.57 2.25 -3.30
N LEU A 765 26.44 1.53 -3.42
CA LEU A 765 25.11 2.15 -3.57
C LEU A 765 24.59 2.72 -2.25
N TRP A 766 24.80 2.02 -1.14
CA TRP A 766 24.14 2.32 0.14
C TRP A 766 24.93 3.27 1.04
N LEU A 767 26.24 3.05 1.21
CA LEU A 767 27.04 3.77 2.19
C LEU A 767 27.08 5.29 1.96
N PRO A 768 27.25 5.80 0.72
CA PRO A 768 27.20 7.25 0.48
C PRO A 768 25.84 7.85 0.83
N PHE A 769 24.75 7.15 0.50
CA PHE A 769 23.39 7.60 0.80
C PHE A 769 23.13 7.62 2.31
N LEU A 770 23.52 6.56 3.03
CA LEU A 770 23.40 6.49 4.49
C LEU A 770 24.19 7.60 5.17
N ALA A 771 25.42 7.87 4.73
CA ALA A 771 26.25 8.95 5.26
C ALA A 771 25.61 10.32 5.00
N ALA A 772 25.15 10.58 3.78
CA ALA A 772 24.50 11.84 3.41
C ALA A 772 23.20 12.12 4.20
N LYS A 773 22.51 11.06 4.65
CA LYS A 773 21.29 11.16 5.46
C LYS A 773 21.52 11.05 6.98
N GLY A 774 22.78 10.96 7.43
CA GLY A 774 23.10 10.83 8.86
C GLY A 774 22.67 9.50 9.48
N LEU A 775 22.55 8.44 8.68
CA LEU A 775 22.07 7.11 9.07
C LEU A 775 23.20 6.07 9.16
N SER A 776 24.46 6.50 9.10
CA SER A 776 25.62 5.63 9.23
C SER A 776 25.57 4.80 10.52
N GLN A 777 25.69 3.49 10.37
CA GLN A 777 25.70 2.53 11.46
C GLN A 777 27.13 2.02 11.73
N SER A 778 27.34 1.34 12.86
CA SER A 778 28.64 0.76 13.21
C SER A 778 29.19 -0.21 12.16
N TRP A 779 28.31 -0.95 11.47
CA TRP A 779 28.69 -1.87 10.41
C TRP A 779 29.09 -1.17 9.10
N CYS A 780 28.77 0.11 8.93
CA CYS A 780 29.14 0.86 7.72
C CYS A 780 30.66 1.00 7.58
N SER A 781 31.37 1.13 8.71
CA SER A 781 32.83 1.26 8.73
C SER A 781 33.54 -0.01 8.24
N SER A 782 33.03 -1.20 8.60
CA SER A 782 33.58 -2.48 8.14
C SER A 782 33.14 -2.85 6.72
N ALA A 783 31.98 -2.36 6.28
CA ALA A 783 31.49 -2.55 4.91
C ALA A 783 32.23 -1.72 3.85
N GLY A 784 32.90 -0.63 4.27
CA GLY A 784 33.61 0.32 3.40
C GLY A 784 35.10 0.04 3.21
N THR A 785 35.72 -0.84 4.00
CA THR A 785 37.15 -1.20 3.87
C THR A 785 37.33 -2.46 3.03
N PRO A 786 37.86 -2.35 1.79
CA PRO A 786 38.20 -3.50 0.98
C PRO A 786 39.57 -4.02 1.43
N ALA A 787 39.62 -4.87 2.47
CA ALA A 787 40.88 -5.48 2.89
C ALA A 787 41.44 -6.46 1.82
N ASP A 788 40.60 -6.99 0.93
CA ASP A 788 41.00 -8.09 0.00
C ASP A 788 40.57 -7.92 -1.47
N LEU A 789 40.21 -6.71 -1.94
CA LEU A 789 39.75 -6.52 -3.32
C LEU A 789 40.89 -6.14 -4.29
N ASN A 790 41.86 -7.03 -4.43
CA ASN A 790 42.74 -7.04 -5.60
C ASN A 790 42.09 -7.86 -6.74
N VAL A 791 40.89 -7.44 -7.19
CA VAL A 791 40.21 -8.05 -8.34
C VAL A 791 40.48 -7.18 -9.58
N ARG A 792 41.67 -7.36 -10.18
CA ARG A 792 42.07 -6.68 -11.43
C ARG A 792 41.44 -7.25 -12.71
N HIS A 793 40.45 -8.15 -12.62
CA HIS A 793 39.75 -8.64 -13.80
C HIS A 793 38.24 -8.64 -13.62
N HIS A 794 37.60 -7.77 -14.41
CA HIS A 794 36.24 -7.82 -14.97
C HIS A 794 35.53 -6.46 -14.84
N ALA A 795 36.06 -5.46 -15.56
CA ALA A 795 35.43 -4.16 -15.79
C ALA A 795 34.25 -4.21 -16.80
N ASP A 796 33.74 -5.39 -17.17
CA ASP A 796 32.86 -5.53 -18.34
C ASP A 796 31.46 -6.09 -18.05
N LEU A 797 31.01 -6.08 -16.78
CA LEU A 797 29.63 -6.43 -16.41
C LEU A 797 28.70 -5.22 -16.28
N GLY A 798 29.10 -4.08 -16.83
CA GLY A 798 28.34 -2.82 -16.84
C GLY A 798 27.16 -2.75 -17.82
N ARG A 799 26.47 -3.87 -18.14
CA ARG A 799 25.19 -3.77 -18.86
C ARG A 799 24.05 -3.52 -17.87
N ARG A 800 23.31 -2.42 -18.09
CA ARG A 800 22.01 -2.14 -17.45
C ARG A 800 21.11 -3.37 -17.63
N PHE A 801 20.95 -4.15 -16.56
CA PHE A 801 19.84 -5.09 -16.47
C PHE A 801 18.60 -4.30 -16.07
N ILE A 802 17.68 -4.13 -17.04
CA ILE A 802 16.29 -3.76 -16.76
C ILE A 802 15.65 -4.98 -16.09
N VAL A 803 15.13 -4.80 -14.87
CA VAL A 803 14.43 -5.85 -14.13
C VAL A 803 12.94 -5.70 -14.44
N PRO A 804 12.30 -6.65 -15.13
CA PRO A 804 10.85 -6.60 -15.34
C PRO A 804 10.12 -6.69 -13.99
N GLY A 805 9.21 -5.75 -13.70
CA GLY A 805 8.35 -5.76 -12.52
C GLY A 805 8.61 -4.64 -11.49
N TYR A 806 9.31 -3.57 -11.87
CA TYR A 806 9.23 -2.27 -11.21
C TYR A 806 8.88 -1.26 -12.30
N ASP A 807 7.79 -0.53 -12.13
CA ASP A 807 7.47 0.62 -12.99
C ASP A 807 8.55 1.68 -12.72
N ASP A 808 9.38 1.94 -13.73
CA ASP A 808 10.36 3.02 -13.73
C ASP A 808 9.61 4.31 -14.12
N ASP A 809 9.00 5.01 -13.16
CA ASP A 809 8.57 6.41 -13.34
C ASP A 809 9.71 7.33 -12.87
N GLU A 810 10.80 7.37 -13.64
CA GLU A 810 11.80 8.44 -13.56
C GLU A 810 12.20 8.83 -14.99
N GLU A 811 11.37 9.63 -15.66
CA GLU A 811 11.84 10.54 -16.70
C GLU A 811 11.98 11.94 -16.08
N GLU A 812 13.23 12.38 -15.96
CA GLU A 812 13.59 13.79 -15.88
C GLU A 812 13.17 14.44 -17.21
N ASP A 813 12.16 15.31 -17.21
CA ASP A 813 11.80 16.12 -18.38
C ASP A 813 12.15 17.59 -18.11
N ASP A 814 13.34 17.96 -18.56
CA ASP A 814 13.74 19.34 -18.83
C ASP A 814 12.99 19.80 -20.08
N GLY A 815 12.13 20.81 -19.92
CA GLY A 815 11.18 21.19 -20.97
C GLY A 815 11.79 21.77 -22.25
N CYS A 816 11.07 21.62 -23.36
CA CYS A 816 10.69 22.73 -24.24
C CYS A 816 9.76 22.27 -25.39
N GLU A 817 8.76 23.13 -25.61
CA GLU A 817 8.14 23.49 -26.88
C GLU A 817 7.06 22.60 -27.52
N ALA A 818 5.94 23.28 -27.72
CA ALA A 818 4.75 22.89 -28.43
C ALA A 818 5.04 22.71 -29.93
N ASP A 819 4.35 21.77 -30.55
CA ASP A 819 3.76 22.01 -31.87
C ASP A 819 2.44 21.24 -32.00
N SER A 820 1.47 21.96 -32.54
CA SER A 820 0.13 21.54 -32.90
C SER A 820 0.14 20.64 -34.14
N ASP A 821 -0.95 19.87 -34.30
CA ASP A 821 -1.70 19.59 -35.55
C ASP A 821 -2.37 18.22 -35.37
N ASP A 822 -3.65 18.14 -35.03
CA ASP A 822 -4.86 18.35 -35.85
C ASP A 822 -5.28 17.12 -36.68
N ASP A 823 -6.51 16.69 -36.35
CA ASP A 823 -7.52 15.95 -37.11
C ASP A 823 -7.29 14.57 -37.77
N GLY A 824 -8.24 13.68 -37.49
CA GLY A 824 -8.45 12.45 -38.26
C GLY A 824 -9.46 11.46 -37.65
N ALA A 825 -10.67 11.91 -37.33
CA ALA A 825 -11.78 11.03 -36.98
C ALA A 825 -12.23 10.22 -38.21
N GLY A 826 -12.40 8.91 -38.05
CA GLY A 826 -13.00 8.02 -39.03
C GLY A 826 -13.76 6.89 -38.31
N SER A 827 -15.05 7.10 -38.12
CA SER A 827 -16.02 6.02 -37.98
C SER A 827 -16.07 5.21 -39.27
N ASP A 828 -16.34 3.92 -39.20
CA ASP A 828 -17.48 3.33 -39.89
C ASP A 828 -17.69 1.87 -39.44
N ASP A 829 -18.90 1.63 -38.95
CA ASP A 829 -19.60 0.36 -38.94
C ASP A 829 -19.73 -0.12 -40.40
N GLU A 830 -19.53 -1.42 -40.66
CA GLU A 830 -20.56 -2.20 -41.36
C GLU A 830 -20.22 -3.71 -41.39
N SER A 831 -21.29 -4.45 -41.18
CA SER A 831 -21.45 -5.89 -41.13
C SER A 831 -21.56 -6.53 -42.52
N GLU A 832 -21.44 -7.87 -42.50
CA GLU A 832 -21.93 -8.87 -43.49
C GLU A 832 -20.93 -9.37 -44.55
N GLY A 833 -20.82 -10.71 -44.63
CA GLY A 833 -20.43 -11.41 -45.85
C GLY A 833 -19.44 -12.57 -45.68
N GLU A 834 -19.99 -13.77 -45.46
CA GLU A 834 -19.42 -15.14 -45.65
C GLU A 834 -18.34 -15.69 -44.70
#